data_AF-A0A3D9ZUQ5-F1
#
_entry.id   AF-A0A3D9ZUQ5-F1
#
_cell.length_a   1.000
_cell.length_b   1.000
_cell.length_c   1.000
_cell.angle_alpha   90.00
_cell.angle_beta   90.00
_cell.angle_gamma   90.00
#
_symmetry.space_group_name_H-M   'P 1'
#
loop_
_entity.id
_entity.type
_entity.pdbx_description
1 polymer ?
#
loop_
_entity_poly.entity_id
_entity_poly.type
_entity_poly.pdbx_seq_one_letter_code
_entity_poly.pdbx_strand_id
1 'polypeptide(L)'
;MKTLSRRWRASAAVLAVALVTTVLSFTMLDPAGAAPLGAGSYATSRPAGAAAPVACAGISANPRLYVTANAPSGPVPTNDWWSSLLYKRDNVGCQFSAPLHAHPMSFQPAADGLGVSYTTTATVSGTPTTVGEYHYPYSREFTLGVDGLASPDVKVDGWSDWTVSPYWSGAGRTLRTTIGHGLPFVYAQVTGGDAVLSFPSAPAVWVNSGNRVGFTMRGHDYVAFAPTGATWTVSGTTIRSTLAGRGYLSVALLPSTTSTPAAERTALADSYATYAHRHVTGTAVSWSFNQATSTVNATYSVTTTAREGSGSGTVLALYPHQWKSLAGGTPIAPTYVSARGPMKALVGVSSFTTAMRFNGVLPEVPAVATSTGADLTTLGGLLDQVANGDPMAGVGNDTYWTGKGLGRAARLAEIADQLGRTAQRDRMLAAIRTRLTDWFTASTGKTQRVFAYDAAWGTLVGFPASYGSDTELNDHHFHYGYFIAAAATLARFDPQWAAQSQYGAMVNLLIRDANSWNRADPMFPFLRDFDIYAGHDWASGHAAFGAGNNQESSSEGMNFANALIQWGIATGNTAVRDAGLFIYTTQAQAIQEYWFDSSDTNYPAAFGHSAVGMVWGDGGAYATWFSGEPEMIQGINLLPITGGSLYLGYRPSYVNTNWDEMVRNNGGQPTAWQDVWWSFRALGSGSGDAALAALRANPGYAPEDGETRAHTFHWVRNVAALGTVDPTITADTPLYAVFTKNGARTYVATNVTASPLTVRFSDGRTLTVPAGRTATTGAFTWSGGGGVANPPTGEPSNPPTSNPPTSNPPTSNPPVVSNKLFVRSGGALSTSAGGAAATVTLPAANGNWDGTPHNPATFALCGLRGPVSGATAFSLQVDAAGAVGQGIQARVSYDASGSGTFGRTETYNYFATDPVVGTEVYTQAAGLRASTGTLATMTGGCVRLELWNAIGNAPTTVRVDATASEGRQSTVTVPFTLS
;
A
#
# COMPACT_ATOMS: atom_id res chain seq x y z
N MET A 1 33.84 -59.98 -26.50
CA MET A 1 35.08 -60.81 -26.48
C MET A 1 35.65 -60.83 -25.06
N LYS A 2 36.42 -61.87 -24.73
CA LYS A 2 37.40 -62.06 -23.62
C LYS A 2 37.68 -60.83 -22.71
N THR A 3 37.43 -60.82 -21.39
CA THR A 3 38.12 -61.52 -20.25
C THR A 3 39.59 -61.12 -20.05
N LEU A 4 40.17 -60.88 -18.86
CA LEU A 4 39.73 -60.90 -17.43
C LEU A 4 40.12 -59.52 -16.77
N SER A 5 40.23 -59.22 -15.46
CA SER A 5 39.98 -59.80 -14.10
C SER A 5 39.99 -58.63 -13.07
N ARG A 6 39.52 -58.63 -11.80
CA ARG A 6 38.81 -59.53 -10.85
C ARG A 6 39.58 -59.73 -9.51
N ARG A 7 38.83 -59.71 -8.39
CA ARG A 7 39.17 -59.93 -6.94
C ARG A 7 39.31 -58.59 -6.15
N TRP A 8 38.95 -58.47 -4.86
CA TRP A 8 38.12 -59.34 -3.98
C TRP A 8 37.64 -58.61 -2.70
N ARG A 9 36.40 -58.91 -2.26
CA ARG A 9 35.86 -58.95 -0.86
C ARG A 9 35.84 -57.62 -0.05
N ALA A 10 34.81 -57.18 0.70
CA ALA A 10 33.51 -57.68 1.22
C ALA A 10 33.45 -58.08 2.73
N SER A 11 32.46 -57.50 3.43
CA SER A 11 31.70 -57.96 4.62
C SER A 11 32.19 -57.69 6.08
N ALA A 12 31.60 -56.63 6.68
CA ALA A 12 30.72 -56.61 7.88
C ALA A 12 31.17 -57.05 9.31
N ALA A 13 30.39 -56.55 10.30
CA ALA A 13 30.43 -56.72 11.78
C ALA A 13 31.63 -56.05 12.52
N VAL A 14 31.52 -55.12 13.49
CA VAL A 14 30.57 -54.76 14.60
C VAL A 14 30.91 -55.41 15.95
N LEU A 15 31.72 -54.71 16.76
CA LEU A 15 31.65 -54.57 18.24
C LEU A 15 32.75 -53.57 18.72
N ALA A 16 32.76 -53.14 19.99
CA ALA A 16 32.12 -51.92 20.47
C ALA A 16 32.78 -51.42 21.80
N VAL A 17 32.62 -50.12 22.12
CA VAL A 17 32.86 -49.46 23.44
C VAL A 17 34.31 -49.05 23.83
N ALA A 18 34.39 -47.87 24.47
CA ALA A 18 35.47 -47.25 25.27
C ALA A 18 36.72 -46.64 24.58
N LEU A 19 37.19 -45.43 24.99
CA LEU A 19 36.53 -44.26 25.60
C LEU A 19 37.43 -43.00 25.50
N VAL A 20 36.83 -41.80 25.50
CA VAL A 20 37.43 -40.45 25.73
C VAL A 20 38.71 -40.06 24.95
N THR A 21 38.55 -39.19 23.95
CA THR A 21 39.30 -37.91 23.86
C THR A 21 38.43 -36.83 23.21
N THR A 22 37.93 -35.91 24.05
CA THR A 22 37.54 -34.51 23.76
C THR A 22 37.09 -34.17 22.32
N VAL A 23 35.77 -34.16 22.11
CA VAL A 23 35.15 -33.25 21.13
C VAL A 23 35.34 -31.82 21.63
N LEU A 24 35.99 -30.98 20.84
CA LEU A 24 36.11 -29.54 21.08
C LEU A 24 35.52 -28.75 19.90
N SER A 25 34.32 -29.18 19.48
CA SER A 25 33.47 -28.41 18.57
C SER A 25 33.08 -27.10 19.25
N PHE A 26 33.65 -25.99 18.81
CA PHE A 26 33.18 -24.66 19.18
C PHE A 26 31.79 -24.43 18.59
N THR A 27 30.75 -24.84 19.32
CA THR A 27 29.42 -24.27 19.16
C THR A 27 29.48 -22.82 19.61
N MET A 28 29.73 -21.90 18.68
CA MET A 28 29.36 -20.50 18.91
C MET A 28 27.85 -20.47 19.08
N LEU A 29 27.42 -20.17 20.30
CA LEU A 29 26.03 -19.87 20.60
C LEU A 29 25.75 -18.50 20.01
N ASP A 30 25.12 -18.46 18.82
CA ASP A 30 24.72 -17.20 18.20
C ASP A 30 23.85 -16.40 19.19
N PRO A 31 24.14 -15.10 19.41
CA PRO A 31 23.40 -14.30 20.38
C PRO A 31 21.97 -14.11 19.88
N ALA A 32 21.01 -14.68 20.62
CA ALA A 32 19.61 -14.86 20.21
C ALA A 32 18.82 -13.54 20.09
N GLY A 33 19.13 -12.73 19.08
CA GLY A 33 18.49 -11.45 18.80
C GLY A 33 18.88 -10.81 17.46
N ALA A 34 19.89 -11.29 16.73
CA ALA A 34 20.23 -10.81 15.40
C ALA A 34 20.70 -11.95 14.48
N ALA A 35 20.19 -11.99 13.25
CA ALA A 35 20.61 -12.90 12.19
C ALA A 35 21.54 -12.16 11.21
N PRO A 36 22.75 -12.66 10.92
CA PRO A 36 23.67 -12.05 9.96
C PRO A 36 23.19 -12.24 8.51
N LEU A 37 23.38 -11.22 7.69
CA LEU A 37 23.07 -11.23 6.26
C LEU A 37 24.11 -10.39 5.48
N GLY A 38 25.14 -11.07 4.97
CA GLY A 38 26.35 -10.42 4.43
C GLY A 38 27.22 -9.88 5.56
N ALA A 39 27.53 -8.60 5.53
CA ALA A 39 28.14 -7.86 6.66
C ALA A 39 27.09 -7.11 7.51
N GLY A 40 25.85 -7.05 7.07
CA GLY A 40 24.72 -6.53 7.84
C GLY A 40 24.00 -7.63 8.64
N SER A 41 22.90 -7.25 9.27
CA SER A 41 22.06 -8.14 10.08
C SER A 41 20.67 -7.54 10.31
N TYR A 42 19.67 -8.41 10.51
CA TYR A 42 18.33 -8.05 10.97
C TYR A 42 18.04 -8.70 12.32
N ALA A 43 17.18 -8.10 13.14
CA ALA A 43 16.80 -8.67 14.43
C ALA A 43 15.80 -9.82 14.25
N THR A 44 16.01 -10.93 14.96
CA THR A 44 15.12 -12.12 14.92
C THR A 44 13.92 -12.03 15.87
N SER A 45 13.78 -10.88 16.54
CA SER A 45 12.72 -10.56 17.48
C SER A 45 12.48 -9.06 17.45
N ARG A 46 11.23 -8.62 17.57
CA ARG A 46 10.90 -7.17 17.65
C ARG A 46 11.58 -6.52 18.88
N PRO A 47 12.05 -5.26 18.78
CA PRO A 47 12.74 -4.60 19.88
C PRO A 47 11.93 -4.48 21.18
N ALA A 48 12.61 -4.31 22.31
CA ALA A 48 11.94 -4.11 23.59
C ALA A 48 11.05 -2.85 23.58
N GLY A 49 9.75 -3.04 23.79
CA GLY A 49 8.74 -1.96 23.74
C GLY A 49 8.16 -1.68 22.35
N ALA A 50 8.63 -2.33 21.29
CA ALA A 50 8.02 -2.25 19.96
C ALA A 50 6.64 -2.93 19.93
N ALA A 51 5.72 -2.40 19.15
CA ALA A 51 4.40 -2.99 18.98
C ALA A 51 4.45 -4.30 18.17
N ALA A 52 3.29 -4.93 18.01
CA ALA A 52 3.07 -6.04 17.07
C ALA A 52 2.04 -5.59 16.04
N PRO A 53 1.95 -6.26 14.87
CA PRO A 53 0.80 -6.12 13.98
C PRO A 53 -0.51 -6.33 14.75
N VAL A 54 -1.35 -5.30 14.81
CA VAL A 54 -2.55 -5.22 15.65
C VAL A 54 -3.74 -5.72 14.85
N ALA A 55 -4.19 -6.91 15.21
CA ALA A 55 -5.27 -7.64 14.56
C ALA A 55 -6.24 -8.21 15.61
N CYS A 56 -7.37 -8.74 15.14
CA CYS A 56 -8.33 -9.46 16.00
C CYS A 56 -7.66 -10.56 16.85
N ALA A 57 -8.24 -10.84 18.01
CA ALA A 57 -7.66 -11.72 19.04
C ALA A 57 -7.14 -13.06 18.48
N GLY A 58 -5.83 -13.30 18.67
CA GLY A 58 -5.12 -14.49 18.19
C GLY A 58 -4.44 -14.34 16.83
N ILE A 59 -4.94 -13.47 15.94
CA ILE A 59 -4.36 -13.25 14.60
C ILE A 59 -2.96 -12.62 14.71
N SER A 60 -2.74 -11.65 15.60
CA SER A 60 -1.43 -11.02 15.82
C SER A 60 -0.29 -12.00 16.13
N ALA A 61 -0.60 -13.19 16.68
CA ALA A 61 0.36 -14.26 16.97
C ALA A 61 0.31 -15.43 15.97
N ASN A 62 -0.73 -15.50 15.14
CA ASN A 62 -0.94 -16.50 14.10
C ASN A 62 -1.83 -15.94 12.99
N PRO A 63 -1.27 -15.21 12.00
CA PRO A 63 -2.08 -14.64 10.91
C PRO A 63 -2.64 -15.70 9.95
N ARG A 64 -2.23 -16.97 10.11
CA ARG A 64 -2.84 -18.14 9.45
C ARG A 64 -4.04 -18.71 10.24
N LEU A 65 -4.56 -18.03 11.26
CA LEU A 65 -5.74 -18.48 12.03
C LEU A 65 -6.99 -18.69 11.15
N TYR A 66 -7.13 -17.91 10.07
CA TYR A 66 -8.27 -17.93 9.15
C TYR A 66 -7.94 -18.48 7.75
N VAL A 67 -6.97 -19.40 7.63
CA VAL A 67 -6.81 -20.23 6.41
C VAL A 67 -7.35 -21.65 6.63
N THR A 68 -7.68 -22.35 5.54
CA THR A 68 -7.89 -23.81 5.56
C THR A 68 -6.56 -24.55 5.36
N ALA A 69 -6.56 -25.87 5.50
CA ALA A 69 -5.40 -26.72 5.22
C ALA A 69 -5.03 -26.79 3.73
N ASN A 70 -5.88 -26.30 2.81
CA ASN A 70 -5.62 -26.30 1.37
C ASN A 70 -4.86 -25.04 0.91
N ALA A 71 -4.84 -23.98 1.73
CA ALA A 71 -4.27 -22.70 1.35
C ALA A 71 -2.73 -22.74 1.27
N PRO A 72 -2.10 -21.99 0.33
CA PRO A 72 -0.65 -21.98 0.16
C PRO A 72 0.11 -21.80 1.47
N SER A 73 1.13 -22.63 1.70
CA SER A 73 2.01 -22.59 2.89
C SER A 73 2.97 -21.40 2.84
N GLY A 74 3.42 -20.95 4.02
CA GLY A 74 4.36 -19.82 4.14
C GLY A 74 3.70 -18.54 4.67
N PRO A 75 4.25 -17.36 4.37
CA PRO A 75 3.67 -16.05 4.68
C PRO A 75 2.23 -15.90 4.15
N VAL A 76 1.48 -14.96 4.73
CA VAL A 76 0.18 -14.54 4.19
C VAL A 76 0.34 -13.25 3.37
N PRO A 77 -0.46 -13.05 2.31
CA PRO A 77 -0.61 -11.74 1.69
C PRO A 77 -1.20 -10.72 2.66
N THR A 78 -0.65 -9.52 2.59
CA THR A 78 -1.13 -8.26 3.18
C THR A 78 -1.12 -7.22 2.05
N ASN A 79 -1.64 -6.01 2.26
CA ASN A 79 -1.56 -4.93 1.27
C ASN A 79 -2.27 -5.28 -0.07
N ASP A 80 -3.43 -5.93 0.02
CA ASP A 80 -4.20 -6.45 -1.12
C ASP A 80 -5.69 -6.08 -0.97
N TRP A 81 -6.49 -6.07 -2.04
CA TRP A 81 -7.93 -5.72 -2.02
C TRP A 81 -8.77 -6.66 -1.13
N TRP A 82 -8.22 -7.81 -0.75
CA TRP A 82 -8.87 -8.85 0.06
C TRP A 82 -8.20 -9.13 1.41
N SER A 83 -7.16 -8.40 1.82
CA SER A 83 -6.40 -8.70 3.05
C SER A 83 -7.25 -8.76 4.32
N SER A 84 -8.39 -8.07 4.38
CA SER A 84 -9.32 -8.11 5.51
C SER A 84 -10.00 -9.47 5.71
N LEU A 85 -9.89 -10.43 4.77
CA LEU A 85 -10.22 -11.83 5.01
C LEU A 85 -9.26 -12.53 6.00
N LEU A 86 -7.98 -12.14 6.02
CA LEU A 86 -6.94 -12.77 6.85
C LEU A 86 -6.52 -11.89 8.03
N TYR A 87 -6.26 -10.61 7.78
CA TYR A 87 -5.76 -9.69 8.81
C TYR A 87 -6.82 -9.44 9.90
N LYS A 88 -8.10 -9.31 9.52
CA LYS A 88 -9.30 -8.97 10.32
C LYS A 88 -9.07 -8.01 11.51
N ARG A 89 -9.71 -6.84 11.46
CA ARG A 89 -9.58 -5.79 12.48
C ARG A 89 -10.91 -5.59 13.22
N ASP A 90 -10.82 -5.24 14.51
CA ASP A 90 -12.00 -5.11 15.39
C ASP A 90 -13.06 -4.12 14.87
N ASN A 91 -12.64 -3.09 14.11
CA ASN A 91 -13.53 -2.08 13.53
C ASN A 91 -14.51 -2.63 12.47
N VAL A 92 -14.17 -3.75 11.81
CA VAL A 92 -15.07 -4.46 10.86
C VAL A 92 -15.51 -5.84 11.37
N GLY A 93 -15.06 -6.24 12.57
CA GLY A 93 -15.42 -7.48 13.23
C GLY A 93 -14.58 -8.71 12.82
N CYS A 94 -14.36 -9.60 13.79
CA CYS A 94 -13.39 -10.70 13.69
C CYS A 94 -13.91 -11.99 13.02
N GLN A 95 -15.16 -12.04 12.58
CA GLN A 95 -15.76 -13.24 11.99
C GLN A 95 -15.61 -13.26 10.46
N PHE A 96 -15.89 -12.13 9.81
CA PHE A 96 -16.03 -12.02 8.37
C PHE A 96 -14.91 -11.17 7.77
N SER A 97 -15.22 -10.11 7.03
CA SER A 97 -14.26 -9.13 6.53
C SER A 97 -14.96 -7.79 6.27
N ALA A 98 -14.18 -6.78 5.92
CA ALA A 98 -14.70 -5.61 5.22
C ALA A 98 -15.26 -6.01 3.83
N PRO A 99 -15.98 -5.12 3.14
CA PRO A 99 -16.28 -5.27 1.72
C PRO A 99 -15.01 -5.47 0.87
N LEU A 100 -15.13 -6.30 -0.17
CA LEU A 100 -14.03 -6.77 -1.02
C LEU A 100 -14.32 -6.33 -2.47
N HIS A 101 -13.64 -5.27 -2.92
CA HIS A 101 -13.96 -4.56 -4.17
C HIS A 101 -13.21 -5.13 -5.37
N ALA A 102 -13.58 -6.36 -5.75
CA ALA A 102 -12.94 -7.09 -6.85
C ALA A 102 -13.18 -6.47 -8.24
N HIS A 103 -14.34 -5.86 -8.50
CA HIS A 103 -14.76 -5.40 -9.82
C HIS A 103 -14.86 -6.49 -10.93
N PRO A 104 -15.93 -6.50 -11.74
CA PRO A 104 -17.04 -5.54 -11.72
C PRO A 104 -17.91 -5.67 -10.47
N MET A 105 -18.03 -6.86 -9.88
CA MET A 105 -18.76 -7.06 -8.61
C MET A 105 -17.92 -6.68 -7.38
N SER A 106 -18.61 -6.24 -6.32
CA SER A 106 -18.07 -6.11 -4.96
C SER A 106 -18.73 -7.16 -4.05
N PHE A 107 -18.01 -7.63 -3.05
CA PHE A 107 -18.43 -8.77 -2.22
C PHE A 107 -18.37 -8.48 -0.72
N GLN A 108 -19.23 -9.12 0.08
CA GLN A 108 -19.06 -9.16 1.54
C GLN A 108 -19.46 -10.53 2.10
N PRO A 109 -18.54 -11.26 2.76
CA PRO A 109 -18.86 -12.49 3.48
C PRO A 109 -19.82 -12.26 4.65
N ALA A 110 -20.74 -13.20 4.84
CA ALA A 110 -21.67 -13.26 5.97
C ALA A 110 -21.86 -14.72 6.42
N ALA A 111 -22.58 -14.95 7.52
CA ALA A 111 -22.78 -16.30 8.08
C ALA A 111 -23.54 -17.26 7.14
N ASP A 112 -24.40 -16.72 6.27
CA ASP A 112 -25.21 -17.43 5.27
C ASP A 112 -24.48 -17.67 3.93
N GLY A 113 -23.34 -17.02 3.69
CA GLY A 113 -22.53 -17.20 2.48
C GLY A 113 -21.84 -15.93 1.98
N LEU A 114 -21.74 -15.77 0.67
CA LEU A 114 -21.12 -14.61 0.00
C LEU A 114 -22.19 -13.62 -0.45
N GLY A 115 -22.24 -12.44 0.18
CA GLY A 115 -22.99 -11.30 -0.34
C GLY A 115 -22.33 -10.73 -1.61
N VAL A 116 -23.15 -10.44 -2.62
CA VAL A 116 -22.75 -9.90 -3.94
C VAL A 116 -23.43 -8.55 -4.18
N SER A 117 -22.74 -7.61 -4.82
CA SER A 117 -23.21 -6.27 -5.17
C SER A 117 -22.59 -5.79 -6.48
N TYR A 118 -23.32 -4.99 -7.26
CA TYR A 118 -22.79 -4.27 -8.43
C TYR A 118 -23.34 -2.84 -8.45
N THR A 119 -23.00 -2.04 -7.43
CA THR A 119 -23.31 -0.62 -7.41
C THR A 119 -22.67 0.10 -8.61
N THR A 120 -23.48 0.54 -9.58
CA THR A 120 -23.03 1.33 -10.75
C THR A 120 -23.27 2.83 -10.63
N THR A 121 -23.79 3.30 -9.50
CA THR A 121 -24.07 4.72 -9.25
C THR A 121 -23.14 5.21 -8.16
N ALA A 122 -22.29 6.18 -8.48
CA ALA A 122 -21.42 6.81 -7.48
C ALA A 122 -22.24 7.63 -6.48
N THR A 123 -21.91 7.49 -5.20
CA THR A 123 -22.19 8.51 -4.18
C THR A 123 -21.07 9.54 -4.27
N VAL A 124 -21.41 10.83 -4.29
CA VAL A 124 -20.44 11.93 -4.39
C VAL A 124 -20.61 12.87 -3.20
N SER A 125 -19.51 13.30 -2.60
CA SER A 125 -19.44 14.22 -1.46
C SER A 125 -18.61 15.47 -1.80
N GLY A 126 -18.73 16.52 -0.97
CA GLY A 126 -17.97 17.77 -1.14
C GLY A 126 -18.49 18.68 -2.26
N THR A 127 -17.59 19.51 -2.78
CA THR A 127 -17.83 20.41 -3.92
C THR A 127 -16.57 20.46 -4.80
N PRO A 128 -16.65 20.85 -6.08
CA PRO A 128 -15.50 20.90 -6.99
C PRO A 128 -14.33 21.80 -6.58
N THR A 129 -14.41 22.51 -5.45
CA THR A 129 -13.39 23.43 -4.90
C THR A 129 -12.92 23.08 -3.49
N THR A 130 -13.41 22.00 -2.89
CA THR A 130 -13.13 21.63 -1.49
C THR A 130 -12.64 20.18 -1.41
N VAL A 131 -12.39 19.68 -0.20
CA VAL A 131 -12.42 18.23 0.04
C VAL A 131 -13.75 17.66 -0.48
N GLY A 132 -13.66 16.51 -1.14
CA GLY A 132 -14.78 15.81 -1.76
C GLY A 132 -14.35 14.43 -2.27
N GLU A 133 -15.31 13.52 -2.43
CA GLU A 133 -15.04 12.10 -2.70
C GLU A 133 -16.07 11.52 -3.67
N TYR A 134 -15.72 10.43 -4.35
CA TYR A 134 -16.68 9.59 -5.08
C TYR A 134 -16.48 8.12 -4.72
N HIS A 135 -17.58 7.42 -4.41
CA HIS A 135 -17.55 6.02 -3.96
C HIS A 135 -18.70 5.21 -4.57
N TYR A 136 -18.47 3.92 -4.82
CA TYR A 136 -19.45 2.96 -5.33
C TYR A 136 -19.77 1.92 -4.24
N PRO A 137 -20.39 2.33 -3.10
CA PRO A 137 -20.41 1.57 -1.87
C PRO A 137 -21.08 0.21 -2.03
N TYR A 138 -20.54 -0.79 -1.33
CA TYR A 138 -21.10 -2.14 -1.32
C TYR A 138 -22.55 -2.13 -0.82
N SER A 139 -23.45 -2.73 -1.61
CA SER A 139 -24.88 -2.71 -1.35
C SER A 139 -25.50 -4.02 -1.84
N ARG A 140 -25.66 -4.99 -0.92
CA ARG A 140 -25.99 -6.40 -1.23
C ARG A 140 -27.25 -6.53 -2.10
N GLU A 141 -27.09 -7.22 -3.22
CA GLU A 141 -28.17 -7.61 -4.14
C GLU A 141 -28.65 -9.04 -3.88
N PHE A 142 -27.76 -9.95 -3.51
CA PHE A 142 -28.09 -11.29 -3.00
C PHE A 142 -26.96 -11.86 -2.14
N THR A 143 -27.26 -12.85 -1.29
CA THR A 143 -26.27 -13.81 -0.80
C THR A 143 -26.27 -15.04 -1.70
N LEU A 144 -25.10 -15.47 -2.19
CA LEU A 144 -24.86 -16.82 -2.68
C LEU A 144 -24.47 -17.71 -1.48
N GLY A 145 -25.32 -18.68 -1.14
CA GLY A 145 -25.20 -19.50 0.05
C GLY A 145 -25.61 -20.96 -0.15
N VAL A 146 -25.72 -21.68 0.96
CA VAL A 146 -26.23 -23.06 1.04
C VAL A 146 -27.40 -23.08 2.03
N ASP A 147 -28.48 -23.78 1.70
CA ASP A 147 -29.71 -23.79 2.50
C ASP A 147 -29.49 -24.25 3.95
N GLY A 148 -29.61 -23.33 4.90
CA GLY A 148 -29.34 -23.57 6.32
C GLY A 148 -27.85 -23.51 6.73
N LEU A 149 -26.99 -22.90 5.91
CA LEU A 149 -25.62 -22.57 6.29
C LEU A 149 -25.63 -21.49 7.37
N ALA A 150 -24.86 -21.74 8.44
CA ALA A 150 -24.61 -20.79 9.52
C ALA A 150 -23.13 -20.93 9.94
N SER A 151 -22.24 -20.30 9.17
CA SER A 151 -20.80 -20.30 9.43
C SER A 151 -20.46 -19.31 10.54
N PRO A 152 -19.65 -19.69 11.55
CA PRO A 152 -19.23 -18.76 12.62
C PRO A 152 -18.13 -17.79 12.15
N ASP A 153 -17.45 -18.11 11.06
CA ASP A 153 -16.41 -17.30 10.43
C ASP A 153 -16.40 -17.47 8.90
N VAL A 154 -15.56 -16.68 8.22
CA VAL A 154 -15.06 -16.97 6.87
C VAL A 154 -13.53 -17.17 6.92
N LYS A 155 -13.06 -18.16 6.17
CA LYS A 155 -11.65 -18.52 6.01
C LYS A 155 -11.22 -18.41 4.54
N VAL A 156 -9.92 -18.44 4.28
CA VAL A 156 -9.38 -18.53 2.93
C VAL A 156 -8.89 -19.95 2.65
N ASP A 157 -9.42 -20.57 1.62
CA ASP A 157 -9.04 -21.92 1.16
C ASP A 157 -7.88 -21.91 0.15
N GLY A 158 -7.57 -20.75 -0.40
CA GLY A 158 -6.41 -20.54 -1.27
C GLY A 158 -6.48 -19.20 -1.99
N TRP A 159 -5.37 -18.82 -2.60
CA TRP A 159 -5.23 -17.59 -3.38
C TRP A 159 -4.21 -17.80 -4.50
N SER A 160 -4.23 -16.88 -5.46
CA SER A 160 -3.19 -16.60 -6.44
C SER A 160 -3.29 -15.11 -6.82
N ASP A 161 -2.40 -14.63 -7.67
CA ASP A 161 -2.07 -13.22 -7.97
C ASP A 161 -3.15 -12.16 -7.81
N TRP A 162 -4.37 -12.43 -8.28
CA TRP A 162 -5.49 -11.49 -8.19
C TRP A 162 -6.83 -12.20 -7.89
N THR A 163 -6.78 -13.43 -7.37
CA THR A 163 -7.97 -14.22 -7.03
C THR A 163 -7.84 -14.94 -5.71
N VAL A 164 -8.87 -14.82 -4.86
CA VAL A 164 -8.97 -15.48 -3.56
C VAL A 164 -10.14 -16.46 -3.54
N SER A 165 -10.02 -17.50 -2.70
CA SER A 165 -11.06 -18.51 -2.49
C SER A 165 -11.60 -18.48 -1.05
N PRO A 166 -12.59 -17.63 -0.74
CA PRO A 166 -13.28 -17.65 0.55
C PRO A 166 -14.02 -18.97 0.81
N TYR A 167 -14.11 -19.34 2.08
CA TYR A 167 -14.63 -20.63 2.56
C TYR A 167 -15.42 -20.48 3.86
N TRP A 168 -16.56 -21.18 3.92
CA TRP A 168 -17.50 -21.21 5.04
C TRP A 168 -17.76 -22.66 5.44
N SER A 169 -17.92 -22.92 6.73
CA SER A 169 -18.26 -24.24 7.26
C SER A 169 -19.11 -24.12 8.52
N GLY A 170 -20.36 -24.56 8.46
CA GLY A 170 -21.30 -24.41 9.57
C GLY A 170 -22.55 -25.28 9.38
N ALA A 171 -23.14 -25.72 10.49
CA ALA A 171 -24.36 -26.55 10.50
C ALA A 171 -24.29 -27.79 9.56
N GLY A 172 -23.12 -28.43 9.43
CA GLY A 172 -22.91 -29.58 8.54
C GLY A 172 -22.82 -29.27 7.04
N ARG A 173 -22.72 -27.99 6.67
CA ARG A 173 -22.62 -27.52 5.28
C ARG A 173 -21.32 -26.77 5.04
N THR A 174 -20.91 -26.70 3.77
CA THR A 174 -19.77 -25.87 3.35
C THR A 174 -20.11 -25.08 2.09
N LEU A 175 -19.61 -23.85 2.01
CA LEU A 175 -19.49 -23.09 0.77
C LEU A 175 -18.01 -22.80 0.53
N ARG A 176 -17.56 -22.90 -0.72
CA ARG A 176 -16.28 -22.40 -1.19
C ARG A 176 -16.50 -21.61 -2.47
N THR A 177 -16.06 -20.36 -2.51
CA THR A 177 -16.08 -19.56 -3.75
C THR A 177 -14.69 -19.43 -4.36
N THR A 178 -14.61 -18.93 -5.59
CA THR A 178 -13.44 -18.24 -6.15
C THR A 178 -13.94 -16.91 -6.69
N ILE A 179 -13.28 -15.82 -6.29
CA ILE A 179 -13.53 -14.43 -6.72
C ILE A 179 -12.19 -13.73 -6.98
N GLY A 180 -12.20 -12.62 -7.72
CA GLY A 180 -10.99 -11.84 -7.93
C GLY A 180 -11.12 -10.71 -8.94
N HIS A 181 -10.06 -9.90 -9.04
CA HIS A 181 -10.04 -8.75 -9.92
C HIS A 181 -10.32 -9.15 -11.38
N GLY A 182 -11.24 -8.43 -12.01
CA GLY A 182 -11.61 -8.66 -13.40
C GLY A 182 -12.33 -9.99 -13.67
N LEU A 183 -12.92 -10.65 -12.66
CA LEU A 183 -13.79 -11.81 -12.85
C LEU A 183 -15.28 -11.43 -12.77
N PRO A 184 -16.03 -11.41 -13.89
CA PRO A 184 -17.49 -11.33 -13.86
C PRO A 184 -18.18 -12.60 -13.37
N PHE A 185 -17.43 -13.67 -13.09
CA PHE A 185 -17.92 -14.92 -12.53
C PHE A 185 -17.55 -15.06 -11.05
N VAL A 186 -18.55 -15.39 -10.23
CA VAL A 186 -18.35 -16.10 -8.96
C VAL A 186 -18.44 -17.60 -9.26
N TYR A 187 -17.35 -18.32 -9.08
CA TYR A 187 -17.36 -19.79 -9.13
C TYR A 187 -17.57 -20.36 -7.73
N ALA A 188 -18.41 -21.38 -7.57
CA ALA A 188 -18.77 -21.91 -6.26
C ALA A 188 -18.85 -23.44 -6.20
N GLN A 189 -18.53 -23.97 -5.02
CA GLN A 189 -18.62 -25.39 -4.66
C GLN A 189 -19.34 -25.49 -3.31
N VAL A 190 -20.28 -26.43 -3.18
CA VAL A 190 -21.20 -26.54 -2.04
C VAL A 190 -21.37 -27.98 -1.57
N THR A 191 -21.53 -28.19 -0.26
CA THR A 191 -21.89 -29.49 0.33
C THR A 191 -22.87 -29.34 1.48
N GLY A 192 -23.57 -30.42 1.82
CA GLY A 192 -24.45 -30.51 3.00
C GLY A 192 -25.84 -29.89 2.85
N GLY A 193 -26.16 -29.30 1.70
CA GLY A 193 -27.47 -28.73 1.38
C GLY A 193 -27.55 -28.22 -0.05
N ASP A 194 -28.73 -27.72 -0.42
CA ASP A 194 -28.97 -27.10 -1.73
C ASP A 194 -28.28 -25.74 -1.85
N ALA A 195 -27.86 -25.35 -3.05
CA ALA A 195 -27.42 -23.99 -3.30
C ALA A 195 -28.63 -23.04 -3.28
N VAL A 196 -28.46 -21.88 -2.67
CA VAL A 196 -29.49 -20.84 -2.58
C VAL A 196 -28.91 -19.47 -2.90
N LEU A 197 -29.67 -18.69 -3.68
CA LEU A 197 -29.50 -17.25 -3.84
C LEU A 197 -30.62 -16.58 -3.03
N SER A 198 -30.25 -15.80 -2.03
CA SER A 198 -31.17 -15.14 -1.09
C SER A 198 -31.16 -13.63 -1.33
N PHE A 199 -32.31 -13.03 -1.64
CA PHE A 199 -32.44 -11.65 -2.09
C PHE A 199 -33.15 -10.76 -1.06
N PRO A 200 -32.80 -9.47 -0.92
CA PRO A 200 -33.56 -8.50 -0.12
C PRO A 200 -35.00 -8.25 -0.60
N SER A 201 -35.27 -8.45 -1.89
CA SER A 201 -36.58 -8.35 -2.52
C SER A 201 -36.68 -9.35 -3.68
N ALA A 202 -37.89 -9.64 -4.19
CA ALA A 202 -38.07 -10.64 -5.24
C ALA A 202 -37.38 -10.18 -6.56
N PRO A 203 -36.44 -10.96 -7.12
CA PRO A 203 -35.70 -10.58 -8.33
C PRO A 203 -36.55 -10.78 -9.59
N ALA A 204 -36.30 -9.98 -10.62
CA ALA A 204 -37.00 -10.08 -11.90
C ALA A 204 -36.38 -11.20 -12.76
N VAL A 205 -36.86 -12.43 -12.60
CA VAL A 205 -36.40 -13.59 -13.37
C VAL A 205 -36.87 -13.48 -14.83
N TRP A 206 -35.91 -13.41 -15.77
CA TRP A 206 -36.16 -13.28 -17.20
C TRP A 206 -35.82 -14.54 -18.01
N VAL A 207 -35.11 -15.50 -17.41
CA VAL A 207 -35.08 -16.90 -17.90
C VAL A 207 -35.01 -17.86 -16.72
N ASN A 208 -35.78 -18.93 -16.76
CA ASN A 208 -35.56 -20.13 -15.96
C ASN A 208 -35.75 -21.32 -16.89
N SER A 209 -34.67 -22.01 -17.26
CA SER A 209 -34.70 -23.05 -18.29
C SER A 209 -33.59 -24.07 -18.03
N GLY A 210 -33.98 -25.31 -17.74
CA GLY A 210 -33.04 -26.38 -17.38
C GLY A 210 -32.12 -25.95 -16.23
N ASN A 211 -30.81 -26.06 -16.48
CA ASN A 211 -29.77 -25.79 -15.49
C ASN A 211 -29.41 -24.30 -15.31
N ARG A 212 -30.08 -23.36 -16.00
CA ARG A 212 -29.78 -21.92 -15.87
C ARG A 212 -30.98 -21.08 -15.46
N VAL A 213 -30.71 -20.06 -14.64
CA VAL A 213 -31.67 -19.02 -14.25
C VAL A 213 -31.01 -17.65 -14.37
N GLY A 214 -31.62 -16.77 -15.16
CA GLY A 214 -31.19 -15.39 -15.38
C GLY A 214 -32.18 -14.42 -14.76
N PHE A 215 -31.67 -13.46 -14.00
CA PHE A 215 -32.46 -12.56 -13.18
C PHE A 215 -31.88 -11.15 -13.18
N THR A 216 -32.75 -10.15 -13.10
CA THR A 216 -32.37 -8.75 -12.90
C THR A 216 -32.57 -8.38 -11.43
N MET A 217 -31.56 -7.76 -10.81
CA MET A 217 -31.66 -7.15 -9.48
C MET A 217 -31.10 -5.72 -9.53
N ARG A 218 -31.81 -4.74 -8.95
CA ARG A 218 -31.46 -3.30 -8.97
C ARG A 218 -31.22 -2.65 -10.35
N GLY A 219 -31.49 -3.37 -11.45
CA GLY A 219 -31.23 -2.92 -12.83
C GLY A 219 -30.05 -3.66 -13.50
N HIS A 220 -29.43 -4.59 -12.79
CA HIS A 220 -28.26 -5.37 -13.21
C HIS A 220 -28.65 -6.82 -13.48
N ASP A 221 -28.18 -7.40 -14.59
CA ASP A 221 -28.50 -8.77 -14.97
C ASP A 221 -27.43 -9.76 -14.56
N TYR A 222 -27.88 -10.85 -13.94
CA TYR A 222 -27.05 -11.98 -13.58
C TYR A 222 -27.59 -13.27 -14.20
N VAL A 223 -26.72 -14.27 -14.32
CA VAL A 223 -27.11 -15.64 -14.68
C VAL A 223 -26.42 -16.63 -13.76
N ALA A 224 -27.21 -17.45 -13.08
CA ALA A 224 -26.73 -18.58 -12.30
C ALA A 224 -26.83 -19.87 -13.12
N PHE A 225 -25.72 -20.61 -13.16
CA PHE A 225 -25.55 -21.85 -13.90
C PHE A 225 -25.30 -22.99 -12.92
N ALA A 226 -26.25 -23.92 -12.86
CA ALA A 226 -26.12 -25.20 -12.17
C ALA A 226 -25.61 -26.28 -13.15
N PRO A 227 -25.20 -27.46 -12.68
CA PRO A 227 -24.69 -28.54 -13.53
C PRO A 227 -25.74 -29.05 -14.52
N THR A 228 -25.30 -29.64 -15.64
CA THR A 228 -26.19 -30.36 -16.56
C THR A 228 -27.03 -31.40 -15.81
N GLY A 229 -28.34 -31.35 -16.01
CA GLY A 229 -29.34 -32.18 -15.32
C GLY A 229 -29.97 -31.54 -14.07
N ALA A 230 -29.45 -30.42 -13.58
CA ALA A 230 -30.07 -29.65 -12.50
C ALA A 230 -31.21 -28.74 -13.00
N THR A 231 -32.04 -28.28 -12.07
CA THR A 231 -33.10 -27.28 -12.30
C THR A 231 -33.10 -26.22 -11.20
N TRP A 232 -33.77 -25.08 -11.44
CA TRP A 232 -33.90 -23.98 -10.49
C TRP A 232 -35.34 -23.75 -10.05
N THR A 233 -35.58 -23.73 -8.74
CA THR A 233 -36.84 -23.32 -8.13
C THR A 233 -36.76 -21.86 -7.72
N VAL A 234 -37.69 -21.04 -8.19
CA VAL A 234 -37.84 -19.62 -7.82
C VAL A 234 -39.02 -19.52 -6.84
N SER A 235 -38.82 -18.89 -5.67
CA SER A 235 -39.88 -18.69 -4.68
C SER A 235 -39.65 -17.40 -3.89
N GLY A 236 -40.47 -16.38 -4.16
CA GLY A 236 -40.39 -15.07 -3.50
C GLY A 236 -39.01 -14.44 -3.61
N THR A 237 -38.33 -14.30 -2.47
CA THR A 237 -36.98 -13.76 -2.31
C THR A 237 -35.86 -14.80 -2.42
N THR A 238 -36.15 -16.01 -2.95
CA THR A 238 -35.17 -17.11 -3.05
C THR A 238 -35.14 -17.75 -4.43
N ILE A 239 -33.95 -18.16 -4.86
CA ILE A 239 -33.71 -19.01 -6.03
C ILE A 239 -32.83 -20.19 -5.57
N ARG A 240 -33.30 -21.42 -5.75
CA ARG A 240 -32.72 -22.63 -5.13
C ARG A 240 -32.46 -23.75 -6.14
N SER A 241 -31.39 -24.51 -5.96
CA SER A 241 -31.13 -25.73 -6.75
C SER A 241 -30.40 -26.80 -5.93
N THR A 242 -30.82 -28.06 -6.13
CA THR A 242 -30.12 -29.25 -5.64
C THR A 242 -28.81 -29.53 -6.40
N LEU A 243 -28.54 -28.78 -7.48
CA LEU A 243 -27.40 -28.96 -8.38
C LEU A 243 -27.26 -30.40 -8.95
N ALA A 244 -28.38 -31.13 -9.01
CA ALA A 244 -28.42 -32.58 -9.30
C ALA A 244 -27.47 -33.40 -8.41
N GLY A 245 -27.18 -32.94 -7.18
CA GLY A 245 -26.25 -33.57 -6.25
C GLY A 245 -24.75 -33.41 -6.60
N ARG A 246 -24.40 -32.63 -7.62
CA ARG A 246 -23.02 -32.54 -8.15
C ARG A 246 -22.16 -31.46 -7.49
N GLY A 247 -22.75 -30.60 -6.64
CA GLY A 247 -22.01 -29.77 -5.67
C GLY A 247 -21.22 -28.58 -6.23
N TYR A 248 -21.49 -28.12 -7.46
CA TYR A 248 -20.86 -26.91 -8.02
C TYR A 248 -21.85 -26.06 -8.81
N LEU A 249 -21.58 -24.75 -8.87
CA LEU A 249 -22.32 -23.77 -9.67
C LEU A 249 -21.43 -22.57 -9.99
N SER A 250 -21.90 -21.69 -10.87
CA SER A 250 -21.36 -20.33 -11.00
C SER A 250 -22.48 -19.30 -11.15
N VAL A 251 -22.20 -18.07 -10.75
CA VAL A 251 -23.05 -16.90 -11.01
C VAL A 251 -22.22 -15.89 -11.80
N ALA A 252 -22.76 -15.40 -12.91
CA ALA A 252 -22.12 -14.40 -13.74
C ALA A 252 -22.90 -13.08 -13.74
N LEU A 253 -22.20 -11.95 -13.69
CA LEU A 253 -22.75 -10.63 -13.99
C LEU A 253 -22.61 -10.36 -15.51
N LEU A 254 -23.69 -9.96 -16.17
CA LEU A 254 -23.66 -9.56 -17.58
C LEU A 254 -23.36 -8.05 -17.71
N PRO A 255 -22.62 -7.62 -18.74
CA PRO A 255 -22.34 -6.20 -19.02
C PRO A 255 -23.53 -5.52 -19.74
N SER A 256 -24.76 -5.85 -19.35
CA SER A 256 -25.99 -5.25 -19.88
C SER A 256 -26.46 -4.07 -19.01
N THR A 257 -27.22 -3.19 -19.63
CA THR A 257 -27.93 -2.07 -19.00
C THR A 257 -29.44 -2.35 -19.01
N THR A 258 -30.21 -1.53 -18.29
CA THR A 258 -31.68 -1.51 -18.37
C THR A 258 -32.23 -1.19 -19.77
N SER A 259 -31.38 -0.74 -20.70
CA SER A 259 -31.71 -0.50 -22.11
C SER A 259 -31.22 -1.59 -23.08
N THR A 260 -30.48 -2.62 -22.62
CA THR A 260 -30.04 -3.72 -23.49
C THR A 260 -31.22 -4.57 -23.97
N PRO A 261 -31.38 -4.78 -25.29
CA PRO A 261 -32.43 -5.63 -25.83
C PRO A 261 -32.41 -7.06 -25.26
N ALA A 262 -33.58 -7.64 -24.98
CA ALA A 262 -33.69 -8.96 -24.37
C ALA A 262 -33.00 -10.08 -25.18
N ALA A 263 -32.94 -9.94 -26.52
CA ALA A 263 -32.21 -10.85 -27.40
C ALA A 263 -30.68 -10.77 -27.18
N GLU A 264 -30.13 -9.56 -27.07
CA GLU A 264 -28.69 -9.34 -26.82
C GLU A 264 -28.29 -9.81 -25.42
N ARG A 265 -29.12 -9.53 -24.40
CA ARG A 265 -28.95 -10.08 -23.04
C ARG A 265 -28.94 -11.62 -23.04
N THR A 266 -29.82 -12.24 -23.82
CA THR A 266 -29.87 -13.71 -23.95
C THR A 266 -28.62 -14.23 -24.66
N ALA A 267 -28.16 -13.57 -25.74
CA ALA A 267 -26.92 -13.94 -26.43
C ALA A 267 -25.67 -13.79 -25.55
N LEU A 268 -25.61 -12.77 -24.67
CA LEU A 268 -24.56 -12.64 -23.65
C LEU A 268 -24.61 -13.83 -22.67
N ALA A 269 -25.81 -14.21 -22.19
CA ALA A 269 -26.00 -15.35 -21.30
C ALA A 269 -25.58 -16.69 -21.94
N ASP A 270 -25.96 -16.93 -23.20
CA ASP A 270 -25.56 -18.10 -23.98
C ASP A 270 -24.04 -18.16 -24.21
N SER A 271 -23.43 -17.01 -24.52
CA SER A 271 -21.98 -16.88 -24.67
C SER A 271 -21.24 -17.23 -23.37
N TYR A 272 -21.72 -16.72 -22.22
CA TYR A 272 -21.11 -16.95 -20.92
C TYR A 272 -21.33 -18.39 -20.41
N ALA A 273 -22.46 -19.03 -20.77
CA ALA A 273 -22.75 -20.44 -20.42
C ALA A 273 -21.61 -21.41 -20.82
N THR A 274 -20.92 -21.13 -21.93
CA THR A 274 -19.77 -21.90 -22.44
C THR A 274 -18.61 -22.00 -21.43
N TYR A 275 -18.48 -21.02 -20.54
CA TYR A 275 -17.38 -20.88 -19.56
C TYR A 275 -17.84 -21.03 -18.11
N ALA A 276 -19.15 -21.11 -17.87
CA ALA A 276 -19.76 -21.20 -16.55
C ALA A 276 -19.25 -22.36 -15.69
N HIS A 277 -18.91 -23.50 -16.30
CA HIS A 277 -18.37 -24.67 -15.62
C HIS A 277 -16.85 -24.86 -15.78
N ARG A 278 -16.14 -23.86 -16.31
CA ARG A 278 -14.66 -23.80 -16.39
C ARG A 278 -14.12 -22.98 -15.22
N HIS A 279 -14.25 -23.52 -14.01
CA HIS A 279 -14.00 -22.78 -12.77
C HIS A 279 -12.55 -22.32 -12.70
N VAL A 280 -12.33 -21.03 -12.46
CA VAL A 280 -10.98 -20.49 -12.22
C VAL A 280 -10.40 -21.09 -10.94
N THR A 281 -9.19 -21.64 -11.05
CA THR A 281 -8.48 -22.35 -9.98
C THR A 281 -7.05 -21.85 -9.77
N GLY A 282 -6.57 -20.93 -10.62
CA GLY A 282 -5.35 -20.18 -10.40
C GLY A 282 -5.16 -19.06 -11.42
N THR A 283 -4.44 -18.02 -11.04
CA THR A 283 -4.06 -16.86 -11.85
C THR A 283 -2.56 -16.60 -11.72
N ALA A 284 -1.93 -16.10 -12.78
CA ALA A 284 -0.50 -15.85 -12.80
C ALA A 284 -0.13 -14.77 -13.82
N VAL A 285 0.51 -13.68 -13.39
CA VAL A 285 1.22 -12.75 -14.25
C VAL A 285 2.64 -13.27 -14.53
N SER A 286 3.12 -13.02 -15.75
CA SER A 286 4.53 -13.05 -16.10
C SER A 286 4.86 -11.79 -16.90
N TRP A 287 6.06 -11.24 -16.74
CA TRP A 287 6.49 -10.03 -17.43
C TRP A 287 7.82 -10.20 -18.16
N SER A 288 8.07 -9.34 -19.14
CA SER A 288 9.34 -9.26 -19.87
C SER A 288 9.58 -7.83 -20.38
N PHE A 289 10.84 -7.38 -20.35
CA PHE A 289 11.25 -6.11 -20.92
C PHE A 289 11.97 -6.32 -22.26
N ASN A 290 11.34 -5.88 -23.35
CA ASN A 290 12.01 -5.77 -24.64
C ASN A 290 12.82 -4.47 -24.67
N GLN A 291 14.11 -4.57 -24.33
CA GLN A 291 15.04 -3.45 -24.30
C GLN A 291 15.17 -2.76 -25.66
N ALA A 292 15.10 -3.48 -26.78
CA ALA A 292 15.25 -2.89 -28.12
C ALA A 292 14.08 -2.00 -28.56
N THR A 293 12.92 -2.10 -27.92
CA THR A 293 11.74 -1.24 -28.18
C THR A 293 11.31 -0.41 -26.96
N SER A 294 12.01 -0.57 -25.82
CA SER A 294 11.59 -0.11 -24.48
C SER A 294 10.13 -0.46 -24.16
N THR A 295 9.79 -1.75 -24.25
CA THR A 295 8.42 -2.25 -24.05
C THR A 295 8.36 -3.30 -22.96
N VAL A 296 7.57 -3.04 -21.93
CA VAL A 296 7.18 -4.04 -20.92
C VAL A 296 5.96 -4.79 -21.46
N ASN A 297 6.09 -6.11 -21.56
CA ASN A 297 4.96 -7.00 -21.89
C ASN A 297 4.60 -7.78 -20.63
N ALA A 298 3.36 -7.66 -20.15
CA ALA A 298 2.85 -8.40 -19.00
C ALA A 298 1.69 -9.30 -19.45
N THR A 299 1.82 -10.62 -19.24
CA THR A 299 0.84 -11.63 -19.65
C THR A 299 0.12 -12.19 -18.44
N TYR A 300 -1.17 -11.90 -18.36
CA TYR A 300 -2.09 -12.30 -17.31
C TYR A 300 -2.72 -13.63 -17.71
N SER A 301 -2.27 -14.72 -17.09
CA SER A 301 -2.68 -16.10 -17.40
C SER A 301 -3.68 -16.64 -16.36
N VAL A 302 -4.62 -17.46 -16.81
CA VAL A 302 -5.71 -18.02 -15.99
C VAL A 302 -5.82 -19.52 -16.19
N THR A 303 -5.65 -20.26 -15.10
CA THR A 303 -5.89 -21.70 -15.01
C THR A 303 -7.35 -21.95 -14.64
N THR A 304 -8.04 -22.75 -15.45
CA THR A 304 -9.43 -23.16 -15.25
C THR A 304 -9.55 -24.67 -15.20
N THR A 305 -10.37 -25.19 -14.29
CA THR A 305 -10.70 -26.62 -14.22
C THR A 305 -12.17 -26.84 -14.59
N ALA A 306 -12.41 -27.57 -15.67
CA ALA A 306 -13.76 -28.00 -16.06
C ALA A 306 -14.41 -28.85 -14.95
N ARG A 307 -15.64 -28.49 -14.55
CA ARG A 307 -16.50 -29.27 -13.66
C ARG A 307 -17.49 -30.15 -14.43
N GLU A 308 -17.76 -29.80 -15.69
CA GLU A 308 -18.33 -30.66 -16.72
C GLU A 308 -17.87 -30.23 -18.13
N GLY A 309 -18.08 -31.11 -19.11
CA GLY A 309 -17.56 -30.95 -20.46
C GLY A 309 -16.03 -31.05 -20.51
N SER A 310 -15.44 -30.47 -21.56
CA SER A 310 -14.00 -30.31 -21.71
C SER A 310 -13.69 -28.94 -22.33
N GLY A 311 -12.57 -28.33 -21.92
CA GLY A 311 -12.16 -27.00 -22.37
C GLY A 311 -11.58 -26.14 -21.24
N SER A 312 -10.98 -25.02 -21.61
CA SER A 312 -10.32 -24.06 -20.73
C SER A 312 -10.76 -22.62 -21.00
N GLY A 313 -10.28 -21.66 -20.21
CA GLY A 313 -10.54 -20.23 -20.38
C GLY A 313 -11.86 -19.76 -19.76
N THR A 314 -11.97 -18.43 -19.59
CA THR A 314 -13.05 -17.75 -18.88
C THR A 314 -13.41 -16.42 -19.55
N VAL A 315 -14.26 -15.60 -18.92
CA VAL A 315 -14.46 -14.19 -19.25
C VAL A 315 -13.62 -13.34 -18.29
N LEU A 316 -12.89 -12.36 -18.82
CA LEU A 316 -12.10 -11.39 -18.05
C LEU A 316 -12.55 -9.97 -18.36
N ALA A 317 -12.82 -9.17 -17.33
CA ALA A 317 -13.09 -7.74 -17.44
C ALA A 317 -11.79 -6.97 -17.17
N LEU A 318 -11.32 -6.21 -18.16
CA LEU A 318 -10.07 -5.45 -18.09
C LEU A 318 -10.36 -4.02 -17.65
N TYR A 319 -9.53 -3.47 -16.76
CA TYR A 319 -9.56 -2.05 -16.36
C TYR A 319 -9.00 -1.14 -17.47
N PRO A 320 -9.23 0.19 -17.44
CA PRO A 320 -8.70 1.13 -18.43
C PRO A 320 -7.20 1.04 -18.72
N HIS A 321 -6.32 0.99 -17.70
CA HIS A 321 -4.88 0.88 -17.94
C HIS A 321 -4.51 -0.40 -18.72
N GLN A 322 -5.29 -1.48 -18.56
CA GLN A 322 -5.12 -2.75 -19.26
C GLN A 322 -5.67 -2.68 -20.68
N TRP A 323 -6.93 -2.29 -20.89
CA TRP A 323 -7.54 -2.30 -22.22
C TRP A 323 -7.01 -1.19 -23.14
N LYS A 324 -6.54 -0.06 -22.59
CA LYS A 324 -5.80 0.97 -23.35
C LYS A 324 -4.41 0.48 -23.80
N SER A 325 -3.89 -0.60 -23.19
CA SER A 325 -2.56 -1.19 -23.45
C SER A 325 -2.61 -2.63 -24.01
N LEU A 326 -3.78 -3.09 -24.46
CA LEU A 326 -4.03 -4.51 -24.79
C LEU A 326 -3.30 -4.96 -26.07
N ALA A 327 -2.45 -5.98 -25.93
CA ALA A 327 -1.67 -6.59 -27.00
C ALA A 327 -2.39 -7.81 -27.61
N GLY A 328 -3.43 -7.54 -28.39
CA GLY A 328 -4.20 -8.55 -29.12
C GLY A 328 -5.42 -9.10 -28.37
N GLY A 329 -6.30 -9.78 -29.10
CA GLY A 329 -7.67 -10.02 -28.69
C GLY A 329 -8.55 -8.78 -28.88
N THR A 330 -9.87 -8.98 -28.88
CA THR A 330 -10.87 -7.92 -29.09
C THR A 330 -11.92 -7.99 -27.98
N PRO A 331 -12.00 -7.00 -27.08
CA PRO A 331 -13.08 -6.95 -26.11
C PRO A 331 -14.44 -6.77 -26.78
N ILE A 332 -15.49 -7.32 -26.17
CA ILE A 332 -16.87 -7.09 -26.62
C ILE A 332 -17.27 -5.62 -26.41
N ALA A 333 -18.25 -5.13 -27.19
CA ALA A 333 -18.67 -3.74 -27.14
C ALA A 333 -19.35 -3.30 -25.81
N PRO A 334 -20.19 -4.14 -25.14
CA PRO A 334 -20.73 -3.80 -23.83
C PRO A 334 -19.64 -3.77 -22.74
N THR A 335 -19.82 -2.91 -21.74
CA THR A 335 -18.82 -2.64 -20.70
C THR A 335 -19.43 -2.70 -19.31
N TYR A 336 -18.61 -2.94 -18.29
CA TYR A 336 -19.01 -2.80 -16.89
C TYR A 336 -18.63 -1.41 -16.37
N VAL A 337 -19.45 -0.84 -15.50
CA VAL A 337 -19.10 0.35 -14.70
C VAL A 337 -18.21 -0.11 -13.54
N SER A 338 -17.22 0.69 -13.15
CA SER A 338 -16.41 0.45 -11.95
C SER A 338 -15.92 1.77 -11.36
N ALA A 339 -15.39 1.73 -10.14
CA ALA A 339 -14.73 2.88 -9.51
C ALA A 339 -13.45 3.35 -10.22
N ARG A 340 -13.00 2.59 -11.23
CA ARG A 340 -11.82 2.82 -12.08
C ARG A 340 -12.20 3.22 -13.51
N GLY A 341 -13.45 3.64 -13.75
CA GLY A 341 -13.98 3.88 -15.09
C GLY A 341 -14.51 2.61 -15.78
N PRO A 342 -14.75 2.64 -17.11
CA PRO A 342 -15.39 1.53 -17.82
C PRO A 342 -14.45 0.33 -18.05
N MET A 343 -14.85 -0.86 -17.60
CA MET A 343 -14.13 -2.11 -17.83
C MET A 343 -14.63 -2.83 -19.09
N LYS A 344 -13.72 -3.38 -19.90
CA LYS A 344 -14.04 -4.05 -21.17
C LYS A 344 -13.81 -5.56 -21.09
N ALA A 345 -14.75 -6.37 -21.57
CA ALA A 345 -14.70 -7.82 -21.37
C ALA A 345 -14.10 -8.59 -22.56
N LEU A 346 -13.10 -9.43 -22.29
CA LEU A 346 -12.62 -10.50 -23.18
C LEU A 346 -13.36 -11.80 -22.85
N VAL A 347 -13.89 -12.50 -23.86
CA VAL A 347 -14.69 -13.71 -23.68
C VAL A 347 -13.95 -14.94 -24.21
N GLY A 348 -13.84 -15.97 -23.38
CA GLY A 348 -13.26 -17.27 -23.75
C GLY A 348 -11.72 -17.32 -23.71
N VAL A 349 -11.10 -16.39 -22.99
CA VAL A 349 -9.64 -16.28 -22.90
C VAL A 349 -9.07 -17.12 -21.75
N SER A 350 -7.95 -17.80 -21.99
CA SER A 350 -7.07 -18.35 -20.95
C SER A 350 -5.99 -17.36 -20.52
N SER A 351 -5.79 -16.27 -21.27
CA SER A 351 -4.80 -15.24 -20.97
C SER A 351 -5.05 -13.98 -21.80
N PHE A 352 -4.55 -12.83 -21.33
CA PHE A 352 -4.34 -11.63 -22.15
C PHE A 352 -2.96 -11.02 -21.86
N THR A 353 -2.48 -10.14 -22.73
CA THR A 353 -1.19 -9.46 -22.57
C THR A 353 -1.37 -7.96 -22.69
N THR A 354 -0.73 -7.17 -21.83
CA THR A 354 -0.53 -5.73 -22.06
C THR A 354 0.87 -5.51 -22.63
N ALA A 355 1.01 -4.58 -23.57
CA ALA A 355 2.30 -4.15 -24.11
C ALA A 355 2.46 -2.63 -23.89
N MET A 356 3.09 -2.27 -22.78
CA MET A 356 3.24 -0.88 -22.33
C MET A 356 4.62 -0.34 -22.68
N ARG A 357 4.67 0.91 -23.13
CA ARG A 357 5.94 1.60 -23.38
C ARG A 357 6.51 2.13 -22.06
N PHE A 358 7.69 1.66 -21.71
CA PHE A 358 8.52 2.31 -20.69
C PHE A 358 9.24 3.49 -21.35
N ASN A 359 9.05 4.71 -20.85
CA ASN A 359 9.61 5.93 -21.47
C ASN A 359 10.95 6.37 -20.86
N GLY A 360 11.61 5.49 -20.10
CA GLY A 360 12.88 5.76 -19.44
C GLY A 360 12.75 6.41 -18.05
N VAL A 361 13.82 6.26 -17.27
CA VAL A 361 14.08 7.01 -16.02
C VAL A 361 15.52 7.51 -16.00
N LEU A 362 15.80 8.55 -15.21
CA LEU A 362 17.16 9.02 -14.94
C LEU A 362 17.48 8.91 -13.45
N PRO A 363 18.76 8.77 -13.04
CA PRO A 363 19.16 8.98 -11.65
C PRO A 363 18.92 10.43 -11.19
N GLU A 364 19.08 11.37 -12.12
CA GLU A 364 18.89 12.82 -11.98
C GLU A 364 18.82 13.47 -13.38
N VAL A 365 18.14 14.61 -13.53
CA VAL A 365 18.08 15.35 -14.82
C VAL A 365 19.45 15.98 -15.15
N PRO A 366 19.84 16.11 -16.43
CA PRO A 366 21.18 16.58 -16.80
C PRO A 366 21.35 18.09 -16.57
N ALA A 367 22.51 18.51 -16.05
CA ALA A 367 22.85 19.89 -15.70
C ALA A 367 23.08 20.85 -16.90
N VAL A 368 22.35 20.67 -18.01
CA VAL A 368 22.51 21.41 -19.28
C VAL A 368 22.46 22.93 -19.13
N ALA A 369 21.83 23.43 -18.07
CA ALA A 369 21.63 24.85 -17.79
C ALA A 369 22.18 25.31 -16.44
N THR A 370 22.54 24.39 -15.53
CA THR A 370 23.11 24.69 -14.20
C THR A 370 24.61 24.39 -14.08
N SER A 371 25.26 23.85 -15.11
CA SER A 371 26.71 23.56 -15.07
C SER A 371 27.62 24.72 -15.48
N THR A 372 27.10 25.92 -15.80
CA THR A 372 27.90 27.10 -16.17
C THR A 372 27.32 28.41 -15.59
N GLY A 373 28.13 29.48 -15.61
CA GLY A 373 27.67 30.85 -15.38
C GLY A 373 27.10 31.13 -13.98
N ALA A 374 26.19 32.10 -13.90
CA ALA A 374 25.56 32.50 -12.64
C ALA A 374 24.69 31.39 -12.02
N ASP A 375 24.05 30.55 -12.85
CA ASP A 375 23.23 29.43 -12.37
C ASP A 375 24.11 28.36 -11.67
N LEU A 376 25.34 28.12 -12.14
CA LEU A 376 26.33 27.28 -11.44
C LEU A 376 26.76 27.89 -10.09
N THR A 377 26.95 29.21 -10.02
CA THR A 377 27.30 29.89 -8.75
C THR A 377 26.18 29.74 -7.73
N THR A 378 24.92 29.96 -8.14
CA THR A 378 23.74 29.79 -7.30
C THR A 378 23.59 28.35 -6.80
N LEU A 379 23.57 27.37 -7.70
CA LEU A 379 23.46 25.96 -7.33
C LEU A 379 24.65 25.49 -6.47
N GLY A 380 25.84 26.01 -6.78
CA GLY A 380 27.04 25.80 -5.98
C GLY A 380 26.88 26.25 -4.54
N GLY A 381 26.47 27.50 -4.31
CA GLY A 381 26.25 28.02 -2.95
C GLY A 381 25.17 27.27 -2.16
N LEU A 382 24.12 26.78 -2.85
CA LEU A 382 23.06 25.96 -2.23
C LEU A 382 23.57 24.55 -1.85
N LEU A 383 24.38 23.92 -2.70
CA LEU A 383 25.07 22.67 -2.37
C LEU A 383 26.06 22.86 -1.22
N ASP A 384 26.80 23.96 -1.23
CA ASP A 384 27.77 24.30 -0.18
C ASP A 384 27.07 24.58 1.16
N GLN A 385 25.86 25.16 1.16
CA GLN A 385 25.05 25.33 2.37
C GLN A 385 24.70 23.97 3.02
N VAL A 386 24.16 23.03 2.25
CA VAL A 386 23.77 21.70 2.78
C VAL A 386 25.01 20.86 3.12
N ALA A 387 26.05 20.91 2.28
CA ALA A 387 27.30 20.17 2.51
C ALA A 387 28.11 20.70 3.71
N ASN A 388 27.89 21.92 4.20
CA ASN A 388 28.49 22.39 5.45
C ASN A 388 27.74 21.90 6.70
N GLY A 389 26.43 21.65 6.59
CA GLY A 389 25.59 21.11 7.67
C GLY A 389 25.53 19.56 7.70
N ASP A 390 24.45 19.02 8.26
CA ASP A 390 24.07 17.61 8.08
C ASP A 390 23.11 17.50 6.88
N PRO A 391 23.45 16.74 5.81
CA PRO A 391 22.56 16.45 4.70
C PRO A 391 21.19 15.88 5.07
N MET A 392 21.07 15.25 6.24
CA MET A 392 19.85 14.62 6.75
C MET A 392 19.23 15.40 7.92
N ALA A 393 19.58 16.68 8.09
CA ALA A 393 18.98 17.53 9.12
C ALA A 393 17.47 17.74 8.89
N GLY A 394 16.75 18.00 9.99
CA GLY A 394 15.34 18.40 9.99
C GLY A 394 14.32 17.26 10.02
N VAL A 395 14.71 16.02 9.73
CA VAL A 395 13.79 14.87 9.68
C VAL A 395 13.88 13.97 10.92
N GLY A 396 12.79 13.26 11.23
CA GLY A 396 12.66 12.25 12.28
C GLY A 396 13.60 11.04 12.15
N ASN A 397 13.57 10.17 13.16
CA ASN A 397 14.50 9.04 13.33
C ASN A 397 13.88 7.66 13.07
N ASP A 398 12.57 7.63 12.77
CA ASP A 398 11.83 6.49 12.26
C ASP A 398 12.18 6.18 10.79
N THR A 399 11.54 5.14 10.23
CA THR A 399 11.75 4.70 8.85
C THR A 399 11.31 5.74 7.81
N TYR A 400 10.09 6.28 7.85
CA TYR A 400 9.60 7.25 6.87
C TYR A 400 10.51 8.48 6.79
N TRP A 401 10.73 9.12 7.95
CA TRP A 401 11.49 10.36 8.00
C TRP A 401 12.98 10.18 7.76
N THR A 402 13.59 9.06 8.21
CA THR A 402 14.96 8.72 7.75
C THR A 402 14.99 8.52 6.23
N GLY A 403 13.94 7.93 5.65
CA GLY A 403 13.77 7.77 4.21
C GLY A 403 13.85 9.10 3.47
N LYS A 404 13.05 10.10 3.84
CA LYS A 404 13.08 11.43 3.19
C LYS A 404 14.46 12.09 3.30
N GLY A 405 15.14 11.97 4.44
CA GLY A 405 16.54 12.43 4.60
C GLY A 405 17.55 11.68 3.72
N LEU A 406 17.39 10.37 3.53
CA LEU A 406 18.19 9.55 2.61
C LEU A 406 17.95 9.93 1.15
N GLY A 407 16.69 10.17 0.76
CA GLY A 407 16.30 10.62 -0.58
C GLY A 407 16.89 11.99 -0.92
N ARG A 408 16.76 12.96 0.00
CA ARG A 408 17.40 14.29 -0.07
C ARG A 408 18.90 14.18 -0.34
N ALA A 409 19.61 13.44 0.51
CA ALA A 409 21.06 13.27 0.38
C ALA A 409 21.45 12.59 -0.95
N ALA A 410 20.65 11.62 -1.43
CA ALA A 410 20.89 10.93 -2.69
C ALA A 410 20.78 11.88 -3.90
N ARG A 411 19.71 12.68 -4.00
CA ARG A 411 19.57 13.67 -5.09
C ARG A 411 20.71 14.69 -5.08
N LEU A 412 21.12 15.18 -3.92
CA LEU A 412 22.26 16.11 -3.83
C LEU A 412 23.60 15.45 -4.19
N ALA A 413 23.79 14.16 -3.92
CA ALA A 413 24.96 13.42 -4.39
C ALA A 413 24.99 13.32 -5.93
N GLU A 414 23.85 13.01 -6.58
CA GLU A 414 23.73 13.00 -8.04
C GLU A 414 24.09 14.36 -8.66
N ILE A 415 23.50 15.44 -8.15
CA ILE A 415 23.75 16.81 -8.66
C ILE A 415 25.21 17.22 -8.45
N ALA A 416 25.78 16.96 -7.27
CA ALA A 416 27.17 17.27 -7.00
C ALA A 416 28.14 16.48 -7.90
N ASP A 417 27.84 15.21 -8.19
CA ASP A 417 28.59 14.38 -9.15
C ASP A 417 28.49 14.92 -10.59
N GLN A 418 27.29 15.32 -11.03
CA GLN A 418 27.09 15.95 -12.34
C GLN A 418 27.94 17.20 -12.54
N LEU A 419 28.12 18.00 -11.48
CA LEU A 419 28.89 19.25 -11.49
C LEU A 419 30.39 19.06 -11.19
N GLY A 420 30.86 17.83 -10.96
CA GLY A 420 32.25 17.56 -10.54
C GLY A 420 32.60 18.06 -9.13
N ARG A 421 31.59 18.37 -8.31
CA ARG A 421 31.71 18.83 -6.91
C ARG A 421 31.93 17.64 -5.97
N THR A 422 33.08 16.99 -6.13
CA THR A 422 33.41 15.72 -5.46
C THR A 422 33.38 15.83 -3.93
N ALA A 423 33.92 16.90 -3.34
CA ALA A 423 33.93 17.05 -1.88
C ALA A 423 32.51 17.10 -1.27
N GLN A 424 31.58 17.76 -1.95
CA GLN A 424 30.17 17.83 -1.57
C GLN A 424 29.51 16.46 -1.77
N ARG A 425 29.67 15.85 -2.96
CA ARG A 425 29.17 14.51 -3.29
C ARG A 425 29.63 13.47 -2.25
N ASP A 426 30.92 13.43 -1.96
CA ASP A 426 31.53 12.42 -1.09
C ASP A 426 31.07 12.57 0.37
N ARG A 427 30.75 13.79 0.81
CA ARG A 427 30.09 14.03 2.12
C ARG A 427 28.63 13.56 2.14
N MET A 428 27.86 13.77 1.06
CA MET A 428 26.50 13.21 0.94
C MET A 428 26.54 11.68 0.97
N LEU A 429 27.44 11.08 0.19
CA LEU A 429 27.64 9.62 0.12
C LEU A 429 28.12 9.04 1.46
N ALA A 430 29.01 9.73 2.18
CA ALA A 430 29.45 9.31 3.51
C ALA A 430 28.30 9.32 4.53
N ALA A 431 27.41 10.32 4.48
CA ALA A 431 26.21 10.37 5.32
C ALA A 431 25.24 9.22 4.99
N ILE A 432 24.95 8.99 3.71
CA ILE A 432 24.14 7.85 3.22
C ILE A 432 24.72 6.52 3.69
N ARG A 433 26.00 6.28 3.41
CA ARG A 433 26.72 5.06 3.81
C ARG A 433 26.64 4.84 5.32
N THR A 434 26.83 5.88 6.12
CA THR A 434 26.76 5.79 7.58
C THR A 434 25.35 5.43 8.05
N ARG A 435 24.31 6.14 7.57
CA ARG A 435 22.92 5.91 7.98
C ARG A 435 22.40 4.54 7.53
N LEU A 436 22.71 4.10 6.31
CA LEU A 436 22.31 2.78 5.81
C LEU A 436 23.05 1.65 6.54
N THR A 437 24.37 1.80 6.77
CA THR A 437 25.16 0.81 7.54
C THR A 437 24.63 0.66 8.97
N ASP A 438 24.24 1.77 9.61
CA ASP A 438 23.58 1.75 10.92
C ASP A 438 22.25 0.97 10.86
N TRP A 439 21.30 1.37 10.01
CA TRP A 439 20.00 0.70 9.89
C TRP A 439 20.08 -0.79 9.51
N PHE A 440 21.03 -1.16 8.65
CA PHE A 440 21.25 -2.53 8.19
C PHE A 440 22.15 -3.37 9.12
N THR A 441 22.46 -2.87 10.33
CA THR A 441 23.19 -3.63 11.36
C THR A 441 22.36 -3.71 12.64
N ALA A 442 21.67 -4.84 12.82
CA ALA A 442 21.08 -5.25 14.09
C ALA A 442 22.15 -5.76 15.07
N SER A 443 22.03 -5.37 16.34
CA SER A 443 22.85 -5.85 17.44
C SER A 443 22.01 -6.07 18.69
N THR A 444 22.47 -6.93 19.61
CA THR A 444 21.73 -7.29 20.82
C THR A 444 21.40 -6.06 21.67
N GLY A 445 20.12 -5.81 21.92
CA GLY A 445 19.64 -4.65 22.68
C GLY A 445 19.45 -3.36 21.86
N LYS A 446 19.70 -3.37 20.54
CA LYS A 446 19.42 -2.22 19.68
C LYS A 446 17.90 -2.00 19.53
N THR A 447 17.42 -0.81 19.89
CA THR A 447 15.98 -0.46 19.87
C THR A 447 15.59 0.61 18.85
N GLN A 448 16.57 1.21 18.18
CA GLN A 448 16.35 2.21 17.13
C GLN A 448 17.30 1.96 15.96
N ARG A 449 16.88 2.34 14.75
CA ARG A 449 17.58 2.10 13.49
C ARG A 449 17.90 0.63 13.30
N VAL A 450 16.87 -0.20 13.38
CA VAL A 450 17.00 -1.66 13.29
C VAL A 450 15.80 -2.24 12.54
N PHE A 451 16.07 -3.07 11.54
CA PHE A 451 15.06 -3.91 10.93
C PHE A 451 14.92 -5.20 11.74
N ALA A 452 13.70 -5.59 12.08
CA ALA A 452 13.37 -6.85 12.73
C ALA A 452 12.39 -7.66 11.87
N TYR A 453 12.60 -8.97 11.80
CA TYR A 453 11.73 -9.87 11.05
C TYR A 453 10.67 -10.47 11.97
N ASP A 454 9.39 -10.18 11.73
CA ASP A 454 8.29 -10.87 12.40
C ASP A 454 7.97 -12.17 11.65
N ALA A 455 8.43 -13.28 12.22
CA ALA A 455 8.31 -14.61 11.63
C ALA A 455 6.89 -15.21 11.69
N ALA A 456 5.95 -14.60 12.41
CA ALA A 456 4.55 -15.03 12.39
C ALA A 456 3.83 -14.49 11.15
N TRP A 457 4.10 -13.23 10.79
CA TRP A 457 3.52 -12.57 9.61
C TRP A 457 4.33 -12.79 8.33
N GLY A 458 5.63 -13.05 8.44
CA GLY A 458 6.52 -13.11 7.28
C GLY A 458 6.74 -11.71 6.73
N THR A 459 7.28 -10.83 7.57
CA THR A 459 7.52 -9.42 7.21
C THR A 459 8.71 -8.82 7.95
N LEU A 460 9.35 -7.82 7.34
CA LEU A 460 10.46 -7.07 7.87
C LEU A 460 9.98 -5.67 8.27
N VAL A 461 10.07 -5.32 9.56
CA VAL A 461 9.62 -4.04 10.11
C VAL A 461 10.82 -3.25 10.62
N GLY A 462 10.95 -1.99 10.19
CA GLY A 462 11.99 -1.07 10.66
C GLY A 462 11.56 -0.26 11.87
N PHE A 463 12.39 -0.24 12.92
CA PHE A 463 12.14 0.48 14.18
C PHE A 463 13.12 1.64 14.41
N PRO A 464 12.67 2.85 14.82
CA PRO A 464 11.28 3.22 15.10
C PRO A 464 10.39 3.17 13.85
N ALA A 465 9.15 2.75 14.04
CA ALA A 465 8.12 2.73 13.01
C ALA A 465 7.27 4.01 13.07
N SER A 466 6.53 4.25 12.00
CA SER A 466 5.62 5.38 11.82
C SER A 466 4.49 4.98 10.85
N TYR A 467 3.37 5.71 10.87
CA TYR A 467 2.22 5.55 9.96
C TYR A 467 1.55 4.15 9.91
N GLY A 468 1.82 3.30 10.91
CA GLY A 468 1.29 1.93 10.97
C GLY A 468 2.20 0.87 10.35
N SER A 469 3.43 1.21 9.94
CA SER A 469 4.38 0.22 9.41
C SER A 469 4.73 -0.93 10.38
N ASP A 470 4.50 -0.80 11.70
CA ASP A 470 4.60 -1.93 12.64
C ASP A 470 3.25 -2.51 13.11
N THR A 471 2.27 -1.65 13.41
CA THR A 471 0.96 -2.04 13.94
C THR A 471 -0.06 -2.46 12.89
N GLU A 472 0.18 -2.14 11.62
CA GLU A 472 -0.80 -2.31 10.53
C GLU A 472 -0.18 -2.92 9.27
N LEU A 473 1.15 -2.93 9.18
CA LEU A 473 1.95 -3.28 8.00
C LEU A 473 1.66 -2.37 6.81
N ASN A 474 1.44 -1.08 7.09
CA ASN A 474 1.24 -0.06 6.08
C ASN A 474 2.57 0.39 5.46
N ASP A 475 2.53 0.88 4.22
CA ASP A 475 3.52 1.83 3.67
C ASP A 475 4.98 1.32 3.54
N HIS A 476 5.20 0.00 3.53
CA HIS A 476 6.54 -0.58 3.42
C HIS A 476 7.24 -0.16 2.11
N HIS A 477 6.54 -0.21 0.97
CA HIS A 477 7.02 0.34 -0.30
C HIS A 477 7.42 1.83 -0.20
N PHE A 478 6.58 2.70 0.37
CA PHE A 478 6.90 4.13 0.56
C PHE A 478 8.16 4.33 1.41
N HIS A 479 8.19 3.74 2.61
CA HIS A 479 9.28 3.88 3.57
C HIS A 479 10.59 3.33 3.00
N TYR A 480 10.56 2.12 2.42
CA TYR A 480 11.77 1.40 2.00
C TYR A 480 12.28 1.84 0.64
N GLY A 481 11.42 2.39 -0.23
CA GLY A 481 11.80 2.94 -1.53
C GLY A 481 12.91 3.99 -1.43
N TYR A 482 12.85 4.85 -0.40
CA TYR A 482 13.91 5.81 -0.09
C TYR A 482 15.25 5.16 0.32
N PHE A 483 15.22 4.10 1.12
CA PHE A 483 16.44 3.36 1.52
C PHE A 483 17.09 2.70 0.31
N ILE A 484 16.28 2.07 -0.56
CA ILE A 484 16.73 1.41 -1.78
C ILE A 484 17.27 2.45 -2.78
N ALA A 485 16.63 3.62 -2.91
CA ALA A 485 17.08 4.69 -3.80
C ALA A 485 18.45 5.25 -3.38
N ALA A 486 18.65 5.50 -2.08
CA ALA A 486 19.92 5.97 -1.55
C ALA A 486 21.02 4.89 -1.64
N ALA A 487 20.68 3.61 -1.42
CA ALA A 487 21.58 2.50 -1.64
C ALA A 487 21.99 2.35 -3.12
N ALA A 488 21.08 2.58 -4.07
CA ALA A 488 21.35 2.54 -5.50
C ALA A 488 22.29 3.68 -5.95
N THR A 489 22.07 4.91 -5.47
CA THR A 489 23.02 6.02 -5.72
C THR A 489 24.39 5.71 -5.13
N LEU A 490 24.48 5.17 -3.90
CA LEU A 490 25.73 4.78 -3.25
C LEU A 490 26.47 3.65 -3.97
N ALA A 491 25.78 2.63 -4.49
CA ALA A 491 26.36 1.46 -5.13
C ALA A 491 27.24 1.78 -6.36
N ARG A 492 27.05 2.94 -6.99
CA ARG A 492 27.86 3.42 -8.13
C ARG A 492 29.17 4.11 -7.69
N PHE A 493 29.40 4.27 -6.40
CA PHE A 493 30.60 4.89 -5.83
C PHE A 493 31.29 3.98 -4.81
N ASP A 494 30.52 3.19 -4.05
CA ASP A 494 31.00 2.09 -3.20
C ASP A 494 30.33 0.75 -3.63
N PRO A 495 30.71 0.18 -4.79
CA PRO A 495 30.21 -1.13 -5.22
C PRO A 495 30.68 -2.28 -4.31
N GLN A 496 31.71 -2.06 -3.47
CA GLN A 496 32.11 -3.03 -2.47
C GLN A 496 31.06 -3.11 -1.34
N TRP A 497 30.61 -1.97 -0.80
CA TRP A 497 29.52 -1.93 0.18
C TRP A 497 28.22 -2.54 -0.37
N ALA A 498 27.93 -2.32 -1.66
CA ALA A 498 26.75 -2.88 -2.33
C ALA A 498 26.86 -4.39 -2.69
N ALA A 499 28.00 -5.03 -2.45
CA ALA A 499 28.15 -6.47 -2.66
C ALA A 499 27.21 -7.28 -1.74
N GLN A 500 26.78 -8.45 -2.20
CA GLN A 500 25.90 -9.35 -1.41
C GLN A 500 26.60 -9.90 -0.16
N SER A 501 27.93 -10.01 -0.17
CA SER A 501 28.75 -10.33 1.00
C SER A 501 28.96 -9.15 1.96
N GLN A 502 28.42 -7.96 1.63
CA GLN A 502 28.46 -6.75 2.45
C GLN A 502 27.01 -6.33 2.77
N TYR A 503 26.52 -5.17 2.32
CA TYR A 503 25.17 -4.69 2.67
C TYR A 503 24.13 -4.89 1.57
N GLY A 504 24.52 -5.30 0.36
CA GLY A 504 23.59 -5.50 -0.74
C GLY A 504 22.54 -6.60 -0.52
N ALA A 505 22.82 -7.55 0.39
CA ALA A 505 21.84 -8.57 0.77
C ALA A 505 20.75 -8.02 1.70
N MET A 506 21.05 -7.01 2.54
CA MET A 506 20.05 -6.30 3.35
C MET A 506 19.16 -5.40 2.48
N VAL A 507 19.71 -4.72 1.46
CA VAL A 507 18.89 -3.97 0.49
C VAL A 507 17.93 -4.89 -0.26
N ASN A 508 18.41 -6.06 -0.70
CA ASN A 508 17.55 -7.10 -1.29
C ASN A 508 16.50 -7.65 -0.31
N LEU A 509 16.75 -7.61 1.02
CA LEU A 509 15.76 -8.02 2.03
C LEU A 509 14.59 -7.03 2.12
N LEU A 510 14.87 -5.72 2.08
CA LEU A 510 13.82 -4.68 2.03
C LEU A 510 12.98 -4.78 0.75
N ILE A 511 13.62 -5.00 -0.41
CA ILE A 511 12.90 -5.17 -1.69
C ILE A 511 12.00 -6.41 -1.64
N ARG A 512 12.50 -7.54 -1.09
CA ARG A 512 11.72 -8.77 -0.96
C ARG A 512 10.53 -8.62 -0.01
N ASP A 513 10.67 -7.85 1.07
CA ASP A 513 9.56 -7.65 1.99
C ASP A 513 8.40 -6.84 1.37
N ALA A 514 8.71 -5.72 0.72
CA ALA A 514 7.72 -4.86 0.08
C ALA A 514 7.16 -5.46 -1.23
N ASN A 515 8.02 -6.03 -2.07
CA ASN A 515 7.61 -6.61 -3.35
C ASN A 515 8.56 -7.76 -3.78
N SER A 516 8.45 -8.94 -3.14
CA SER A 516 9.22 -10.11 -3.59
C SER A 516 8.79 -10.53 -5.00
N TRP A 517 9.73 -10.48 -5.93
CA TRP A 517 9.58 -10.96 -7.30
C TRP A 517 9.65 -12.50 -7.41
N ASN A 518 9.81 -13.21 -6.29
CA ASN A 518 9.88 -14.67 -6.22
C ASN A 518 8.64 -15.26 -5.54
N ARG A 519 7.86 -16.03 -6.30
CA ARG A 519 6.65 -16.74 -5.82
C ARG A 519 6.93 -17.83 -4.79
N ALA A 520 8.18 -18.29 -4.71
CA ALA A 520 8.65 -19.30 -3.76
C ALA A 520 9.60 -18.69 -2.71
N ASP A 521 9.43 -17.41 -2.38
CA ASP A 521 10.12 -16.77 -1.27
C ASP A 521 9.62 -17.36 0.07
N PRO A 522 10.51 -17.92 0.92
CA PRO A 522 10.09 -18.53 2.18
C PRO A 522 9.81 -17.50 3.29
N MET A 523 10.15 -16.22 3.09
CA MET A 523 10.05 -15.18 4.12
C MET A 523 8.93 -14.16 3.88
N PHE A 524 8.58 -13.90 2.62
CA PHE A 524 7.65 -12.82 2.24
C PHE A 524 6.64 -13.30 1.18
N PRO A 525 5.42 -12.74 1.12
CA PRO A 525 4.50 -13.03 0.03
C PRO A 525 5.03 -12.44 -1.30
N PHE A 526 4.53 -12.99 -2.41
CA PHE A 526 4.82 -12.49 -3.75
C PHE A 526 4.17 -11.11 -3.95
N LEU A 527 4.96 -10.11 -4.36
CA LEU A 527 4.52 -8.74 -4.63
C LEU A 527 3.54 -8.19 -3.57
N ARG A 528 3.98 -8.09 -2.30
CA ARG A 528 3.11 -7.71 -1.16
C ARG A 528 2.32 -6.44 -1.44
N ASP A 529 3.03 -5.34 -1.70
CA ASP A 529 2.40 -4.03 -1.85
C ASP A 529 1.68 -3.87 -3.21
N PHE A 530 2.17 -4.50 -4.29
CA PHE A 530 1.70 -4.24 -5.66
C PHE A 530 0.52 -5.11 -6.11
N ASP A 531 -0.66 -4.51 -6.29
CA ASP A 531 -1.82 -5.18 -6.88
C ASP A 531 -1.62 -5.42 -8.37
N ILE A 532 -1.36 -6.68 -8.70
CA ILE A 532 -1.04 -7.16 -10.03
C ILE A 532 -2.13 -6.80 -11.06
N TYR A 533 -3.41 -6.71 -10.68
CA TYR A 533 -4.51 -6.49 -11.63
C TYR A 533 -5.12 -5.09 -11.54
N ALA A 534 -5.17 -4.45 -10.38
CA ALA A 534 -5.48 -3.02 -10.27
C ALA A 534 -4.35 -2.14 -10.85
N GLY A 535 -3.12 -2.65 -10.85
CA GLY A 535 -1.97 -2.08 -11.55
C GLY A 535 -1.24 -0.99 -10.75
N HIS A 536 -1.45 -0.92 -9.44
CA HIS A 536 -0.85 0.04 -8.52
C HIS A 536 -0.64 -0.61 -7.14
N ASP A 537 0.19 -0.03 -6.27
CA ASP A 537 0.33 -0.55 -4.90
C ASP A 537 -0.91 -0.25 -4.02
N TRP A 538 -1.01 -0.93 -2.88
CA TRP A 538 -1.93 -0.60 -1.79
C TRP A 538 -1.18 -0.26 -0.50
N ALA A 539 -1.56 0.86 0.13
CA ALA A 539 -0.96 1.36 1.36
C ALA A 539 -1.26 0.47 2.57
N SER A 540 -2.52 0.13 2.84
CA SER A 540 -2.89 -0.52 4.10
C SER A 540 -2.67 -2.03 4.08
N GLY A 541 -1.92 -2.54 5.06
CA GLY A 541 -1.66 -3.98 5.21
C GLY A 541 -2.92 -4.81 5.49
N HIS A 542 -3.98 -4.19 6.03
CA HIS A 542 -5.16 -4.90 6.54
C HIS A 542 -6.46 -4.71 5.74
N ALA A 543 -6.54 -3.74 4.81
CA ALA A 543 -7.69 -3.52 3.91
C ALA A 543 -9.09 -3.52 4.59
N ALA A 544 -9.19 -2.96 5.81
CA ALA A 544 -10.35 -3.17 6.70
C ALA A 544 -11.20 -1.89 6.85
N PHE A 545 -11.66 -1.37 5.71
CA PHE A 545 -12.47 -0.16 5.61
C PHE A 545 -13.71 -0.44 4.74
N GLY A 546 -14.78 0.35 4.88
CA GLY A 546 -16.00 0.18 4.08
C GLY A 546 -15.78 0.31 2.56
N ALA A 547 -14.73 1.04 2.18
CA ALA A 547 -14.27 1.30 0.82
C ALA A 547 -13.17 0.33 0.32
N GLY A 548 -12.84 -0.72 1.08
CA GLY A 548 -11.75 -1.67 0.75
C GLY A 548 -10.37 -1.18 1.19
N ASN A 549 -9.35 -1.39 0.35
CA ASN A 549 -7.99 -0.87 0.58
C ASN A 549 -7.83 0.55 -0.02
N ASN A 550 -6.73 1.25 0.28
CA ASN A 550 -6.42 2.59 -0.25
C ASN A 550 -4.94 2.74 -0.64
N GLN A 551 -4.62 3.72 -1.47
CA GLN A 551 -3.28 4.26 -1.64
C GLN A 551 -3.38 5.79 -1.77
N GLU A 552 -2.57 6.52 -1.01
CA GLU A 552 -2.45 7.99 -1.08
C GLU A 552 -1.34 8.40 -2.06
N SER A 553 -0.07 8.38 -1.63
CA SER A 553 1.07 8.81 -2.44
C SER A 553 1.48 7.77 -3.48
N SER A 554 0.80 7.75 -4.63
CA SER A 554 1.19 6.90 -5.76
C SER A 554 2.61 7.22 -6.28
N SER A 555 3.10 8.44 -6.04
CA SER A 555 4.45 8.91 -6.37
C SER A 555 5.55 8.37 -5.44
N GLU A 556 5.27 8.09 -4.17
CA GLU A 556 6.20 7.35 -3.31
C GLU A 556 6.31 5.87 -3.73
N GLY A 557 5.22 5.26 -4.21
CA GLY A 557 5.25 3.94 -4.87
C GLY A 557 6.06 3.96 -6.18
N MET A 558 5.92 5.00 -7.00
CA MET A 558 6.76 5.20 -8.19
C MET A 558 8.24 5.43 -7.85
N ASN A 559 8.54 6.07 -6.73
CA ASN A 559 9.90 6.20 -6.20
C ASN A 559 10.47 4.84 -5.78
N PHE A 560 9.70 3.96 -5.11
CA PHE A 560 10.08 2.57 -4.85
C PHE A 560 10.36 1.80 -6.15
N ALA A 561 9.46 1.85 -7.14
CA ALA A 561 9.62 1.15 -8.40
C ALA A 561 10.87 1.62 -9.18
N ASN A 562 11.12 2.94 -9.23
CA ASN A 562 12.36 3.51 -9.76
C ASN A 562 13.60 3.05 -8.96
N ALA A 563 13.52 2.97 -7.63
CA ALA A 563 14.62 2.50 -6.79
C ALA A 563 15.02 1.06 -7.12
N LEU A 564 14.06 0.16 -7.40
CA LEU A 564 14.32 -1.19 -7.90
C LEU A 564 15.05 -1.18 -9.26
N ILE A 565 14.62 -0.33 -10.20
CA ILE A 565 15.30 -0.17 -11.50
C ILE A 565 16.76 0.27 -11.29
N GLN A 566 17.00 1.32 -10.52
CA GLN A 566 18.35 1.84 -10.26
C GLN A 566 19.23 0.83 -9.52
N TRP A 567 18.71 0.16 -8.48
CA TRP A 567 19.46 -0.85 -7.71
C TRP A 567 19.80 -2.08 -8.56
N GLY A 568 18.83 -2.58 -9.34
CA GLY A 568 19.03 -3.72 -10.23
C GLY A 568 20.08 -3.44 -11.31
N ILE A 569 20.13 -2.21 -11.84
CA ILE A 569 21.17 -1.80 -12.79
C ILE A 569 22.53 -1.62 -12.10
N ALA A 570 22.57 -0.96 -10.93
CA ALA A 570 23.82 -0.69 -10.21
C ALA A 570 24.49 -1.96 -9.66
N THR A 571 23.73 -3.02 -9.39
CA THR A 571 24.23 -4.31 -8.88
C THR A 571 24.30 -5.42 -9.93
N GLY A 572 23.73 -5.22 -11.12
CA GLY A 572 23.59 -6.27 -12.15
C GLY A 572 22.44 -7.25 -11.91
N ASN A 573 21.61 -7.04 -10.88
CA ASN A 573 20.43 -7.86 -10.59
C ASN A 573 19.28 -7.56 -11.58
N THR A 574 19.27 -8.29 -12.69
CA THR A 574 18.25 -8.17 -13.76
C THR A 574 16.85 -8.52 -13.28
N ALA A 575 16.68 -9.46 -12.36
CA ALA A 575 15.37 -9.84 -11.85
C ALA A 575 14.70 -8.70 -11.06
N VAL A 576 15.46 -8.00 -10.21
CA VAL A 576 14.99 -6.80 -9.51
C VAL A 576 14.75 -5.64 -10.49
N ARG A 577 15.65 -5.42 -11.45
CA ARG A 577 15.47 -4.42 -12.50
C ARG A 577 14.15 -4.64 -13.25
N ASP A 578 13.87 -5.87 -13.67
CA ASP A 578 12.72 -6.18 -14.52
C ASP A 578 11.41 -6.22 -13.74
N ALA A 579 11.44 -6.56 -12.45
CA ALA A 579 10.32 -6.33 -11.54
C ALA A 579 10.03 -4.82 -11.35
N GLY A 580 11.06 -4.01 -11.12
CA GLY A 580 10.92 -2.55 -11.04
C GLY A 580 10.41 -1.93 -12.33
N LEU A 581 10.87 -2.40 -13.50
CA LEU A 581 10.37 -1.98 -14.81
C LEU A 581 8.89 -2.35 -15.01
N PHE A 582 8.47 -3.55 -14.58
CA PHE A 582 7.06 -3.96 -14.62
C PHE A 582 6.19 -3.04 -13.76
N ILE A 583 6.49 -2.95 -12.46
CA ILE A 583 5.74 -2.12 -11.49
C ILE A 583 5.67 -0.67 -11.98
N TYR A 584 6.82 -0.02 -12.23
CA TYR A 584 6.88 1.37 -12.67
C TYR A 584 6.05 1.61 -13.94
N THR A 585 6.12 0.73 -14.94
CA THR A 585 5.47 0.95 -16.24
C THR A 585 3.95 0.76 -16.13
N THR A 586 3.49 -0.23 -15.37
CA THR A 586 2.06 -0.46 -15.15
C THR A 586 1.45 0.60 -14.23
N GLN A 587 2.14 0.95 -13.14
CA GLN A 587 1.71 2.00 -12.21
C GLN A 587 1.71 3.39 -12.84
N ALA A 588 2.68 3.71 -13.71
CA ALA A 588 2.63 4.94 -14.51
C ALA A 588 1.40 5.03 -15.42
N GLN A 589 0.80 3.91 -15.85
CA GLN A 589 -0.49 3.93 -16.56
C GLN A 589 -1.66 4.00 -15.57
N ALA A 590 -1.66 3.25 -14.48
CA ALA A 590 -2.71 3.29 -13.46
C ALA A 590 -2.89 4.71 -12.86
N ILE A 591 -1.79 5.41 -12.55
CA ILE A 591 -1.82 6.78 -12.02
C ILE A 591 -2.47 7.76 -13.01
N GLN A 592 -2.08 7.68 -14.29
CA GLN A 592 -2.64 8.51 -15.37
C GLN A 592 -4.13 8.24 -15.64
N GLU A 593 -4.69 7.17 -15.08
CA GLU A 593 -6.09 6.78 -15.21
C GLU A 593 -6.90 7.01 -13.92
N TYR A 594 -6.32 6.81 -12.73
CA TYR A 594 -7.07 6.71 -11.46
C TYR A 594 -6.75 7.82 -10.45
N TRP A 595 -5.55 8.41 -10.49
CA TRP A 595 -5.20 9.59 -9.69
C TRP A 595 -5.37 10.90 -10.47
N PHE A 596 -5.18 10.83 -11.78
CA PHE A 596 -5.18 12.00 -12.66
C PHE A 596 -6.33 12.04 -13.68
N ASP A 597 -7.03 10.92 -13.92
CA ASP A 597 -7.95 10.72 -15.06
C ASP A 597 -7.58 11.56 -16.29
N SER A 598 -6.34 11.39 -16.77
CA SER A 598 -5.69 12.31 -17.72
C SER A 598 -6.32 12.34 -19.12
N SER A 599 -7.38 11.56 -19.32
CA SER A 599 -8.22 11.53 -20.52
C SER A 599 -9.67 11.98 -20.30
N ASP A 600 -10.09 12.29 -19.06
CA ASP A 600 -11.47 12.64 -18.69
C ASP A 600 -12.47 11.53 -19.09
N THR A 601 -12.23 10.29 -18.61
CA THR A 601 -13.02 9.10 -19.00
C THR A 601 -13.45 8.17 -17.87
N ASN A 602 -12.98 8.40 -16.64
CA ASN A 602 -13.06 7.44 -15.54
C ASN A 602 -13.81 7.96 -14.31
N TYR A 603 -13.71 9.26 -13.98
CA TYR A 603 -14.41 9.84 -12.84
C TYR A 603 -15.91 10.10 -13.11
N PRO A 604 -16.77 10.07 -12.08
CA PRO A 604 -18.16 10.51 -12.23
C PRO A 604 -18.21 12.02 -12.52
N ALA A 605 -18.90 12.44 -13.58
CA ALA A 605 -18.98 13.86 -13.97
C ALA A 605 -19.56 14.81 -12.89
N ALA A 606 -20.20 14.29 -11.85
CA ALA A 606 -20.68 15.05 -10.70
C ALA A 606 -19.59 15.34 -9.64
N PHE A 607 -18.44 14.66 -9.70
CA PHE A 607 -17.31 14.82 -8.77
C PHE A 607 -16.60 16.17 -8.96
N GLY A 608 -16.43 16.61 -10.22
CA GLY A 608 -15.97 17.96 -10.56
C GLY A 608 -14.49 18.26 -10.33
N HIS A 609 -13.72 17.30 -9.83
CA HIS A 609 -12.25 17.37 -9.75
C HIS A 609 -11.58 16.61 -10.91
N SER A 610 -10.42 17.09 -11.33
CA SER A 610 -9.54 16.45 -12.32
C SER A 610 -8.39 15.65 -11.70
N ALA A 611 -8.43 15.44 -10.38
CA ALA A 611 -7.46 14.65 -9.63
C ALA A 611 -8.08 14.05 -8.36
N VAL A 612 -7.43 13.06 -7.77
CA VAL A 612 -7.64 12.63 -6.38
C VAL A 612 -6.31 12.61 -5.62
N GLY A 613 -6.36 12.85 -4.31
CA GLY A 613 -5.23 12.62 -3.41
C GLY A 613 -5.11 11.15 -2.99
N MET A 614 -6.24 10.44 -2.94
CA MET A 614 -6.29 9.02 -2.58
C MET A 614 -7.17 8.22 -3.55
N VAL A 615 -6.76 6.99 -3.85
CA VAL A 615 -7.58 6.00 -4.54
C VAL A 615 -7.99 4.91 -3.56
N TRP A 616 -9.28 4.57 -3.56
CA TRP A 616 -9.90 3.56 -2.69
C TRP A 616 -10.39 2.35 -3.49
N GLY A 617 -10.60 1.21 -2.83
CA GLY A 617 -11.15 -0.01 -3.44
C GLY A 617 -12.44 0.23 -4.23
N ASP A 618 -13.34 1.08 -3.74
CA ASP A 618 -14.62 1.42 -4.38
C ASP A 618 -14.72 2.86 -4.91
N GLY A 619 -13.64 3.65 -4.86
CA GLY A 619 -13.74 5.09 -5.09
C GLY A 619 -12.43 5.84 -5.24
N GLY A 620 -12.50 7.16 -5.06
CA GLY A 620 -11.38 8.09 -5.04
C GLY A 620 -11.75 9.39 -4.32
N ALA A 621 -10.77 10.00 -3.63
CA ALA A 621 -10.99 11.13 -2.74
C ALA A 621 -10.02 12.28 -3.04
N TYR A 622 -10.56 13.49 -3.24
CA TYR A 622 -9.82 14.74 -3.18
C TYR A 622 -9.60 15.11 -1.70
N ALA A 623 -8.74 14.32 -1.04
CA ALA A 623 -8.43 14.39 0.39
C ALA A 623 -7.01 13.88 0.65
N THR A 624 -6.52 14.02 1.89
CA THR A 624 -5.35 13.30 2.42
C THR A 624 -5.61 12.87 3.86
N TRP A 625 -4.77 11.98 4.40
CA TRP A 625 -4.77 11.57 5.80
C TRP A 625 -4.43 12.69 6.81
N PHE A 626 -3.91 13.84 6.37
CA PHE A 626 -3.34 14.86 7.26
C PHE A 626 -3.75 16.31 6.96
N SER A 627 -4.34 16.60 5.80
CA SER A 627 -4.64 17.96 5.34
C SER A 627 -5.81 18.04 4.34
N GLY A 628 -6.59 19.11 4.46
CA GLY A 628 -7.60 19.52 3.49
C GLY A 628 -7.12 20.57 2.46
N GLU A 629 -5.84 20.96 2.51
CA GLU A 629 -5.30 22.01 1.64
C GLU A 629 -5.06 21.49 0.20
N PRO A 630 -5.56 22.15 -0.85
CA PRO A 630 -5.36 21.74 -2.25
C PRO A 630 -3.90 21.52 -2.65
N GLU A 631 -3.00 22.34 -2.08
CA GLU A 631 -1.56 22.25 -2.29
C GLU A 631 -0.99 20.89 -1.85
N MET A 632 -1.60 20.26 -0.85
CA MET A 632 -1.18 18.98 -0.27
C MET A 632 -1.95 17.81 -0.88
N ILE A 633 -3.27 17.96 -1.09
CA ILE A 633 -4.15 16.95 -1.71
C ILE A 633 -3.63 16.50 -3.08
N GLN A 634 -3.24 17.46 -3.94
CA GLN A 634 -2.64 17.12 -5.23
C GLN A 634 -1.13 16.91 -5.10
N GLY A 635 -0.44 17.66 -4.23
CA GLY A 635 1.01 17.62 -4.07
C GLY A 635 1.58 16.28 -3.57
N ILE A 636 0.81 15.53 -2.77
CA ILE A 636 1.22 14.22 -2.24
C ILE A 636 1.39 13.16 -3.33
N ASN A 637 0.80 13.38 -4.52
CA ASN A 637 0.95 12.53 -5.71
C ASN A 637 1.99 13.04 -6.73
N LEU A 638 2.78 14.05 -6.33
CA LEU A 638 3.87 14.62 -7.11
C LEU A 638 5.23 14.38 -6.44
N LEU A 639 5.28 14.34 -5.10
CA LEU A 639 6.49 14.13 -4.31
C LEU A 639 6.80 12.63 -4.08
N PRO A 640 8.07 12.21 -3.99
CA PRO A 640 9.28 13.02 -4.19
C PRO A 640 9.54 13.29 -5.67
N ILE A 641 9.98 14.52 -5.98
CA ILE A 641 10.50 14.85 -7.30
C ILE A 641 11.89 14.22 -7.45
N THR A 642 12.11 13.45 -8.51
CA THR A 642 13.36 12.73 -8.81
C THR A 642 13.51 12.57 -10.33
N GLY A 643 14.68 12.11 -10.81
CA GLY A 643 14.84 11.67 -12.20
C GLY A 643 13.94 10.50 -12.64
N GLY A 644 13.24 9.83 -11.70
CA GLY A 644 12.17 8.87 -11.96
C GLY A 644 10.77 9.49 -12.06
N SER A 645 10.57 10.74 -11.65
CA SER A 645 9.25 11.40 -11.61
C SER A 645 8.82 11.98 -12.97
N LEU A 646 9.55 11.66 -14.05
CA LEU A 646 9.25 12.12 -15.42
C LEU A 646 7.92 11.59 -15.98
N TYR A 647 7.32 10.56 -15.38
CA TYR A 647 5.99 10.07 -15.75
C TYR A 647 4.88 11.11 -15.55
N LEU A 648 5.06 12.05 -14.61
CA LEU A 648 4.19 13.22 -14.42
C LEU A 648 4.12 14.07 -15.71
N GLY A 649 5.18 14.07 -16.52
CA GLY A 649 5.29 14.81 -17.78
C GLY A 649 4.79 14.07 -19.02
N TYR A 650 4.30 12.82 -18.93
CA TYR A 650 3.80 12.06 -20.08
C TYR A 650 2.48 12.62 -20.68
N ARG A 651 1.85 13.57 -19.99
CA ARG A 651 0.66 14.33 -20.42
C ARG A 651 0.86 15.83 -20.11
N PRO A 652 1.72 16.56 -20.86
CA PRO A 652 2.11 17.93 -20.51
C PRO A 652 0.96 18.95 -20.57
N SER A 653 -0.17 18.63 -21.22
CA SER A 653 -1.42 19.39 -21.11
C SER A 653 -2.08 19.23 -19.75
N TYR A 654 -2.16 17.99 -19.24
CA TYR A 654 -2.77 17.67 -17.94
C TYR A 654 -2.04 18.34 -16.77
N VAL A 655 -0.71 18.50 -16.85
CA VAL A 655 0.08 19.25 -15.87
C VAL A 655 -0.48 20.67 -15.66
N ASN A 656 -0.94 21.33 -16.73
CA ASN A 656 -1.56 22.64 -16.63
C ASN A 656 -2.98 22.54 -16.05
N THR A 657 -3.80 21.54 -16.44
CA THR A 657 -5.13 21.29 -15.86
C THR A 657 -5.08 21.11 -14.34
N ASN A 658 -4.20 20.24 -13.86
CA ASN A 658 -4.01 19.94 -12.44
C ASN A 658 -3.48 21.18 -11.68
N TRP A 659 -2.53 21.90 -12.26
CA TRP A 659 -2.04 23.18 -11.72
C TRP A 659 -3.15 24.25 -11.63
N ASP A 660 -3.95 24.43 -12.68
CA ASP A 660 -5.02 25.43 -12.73
C ASP A 660 -6.17 25.07 -11.76
N GLU A 661 -6.43 23.78 -11.53
CA GLU A 661 -7.31 23.33 -10.45
C GLU A 661 -6.75 23.64 -9.06
N MET A 662 -5.48 23.34 -8.77
CA MET A 662 -4.89 23.68 -7.48
C MET A 662 -4.97 25.19 -7.24
N VAL A 663 -4.63 26.02 -8.23
CA VAL A 663 -4.69 27.49 -8.10
C VAL A 663 -6.12 28.00 -7.89
N ARG A 664 -7.11 27.37 -8.54
CA ARG A 664 -8.53 27.65 -8.37
C ARG A 664 -9.02 27.29 -6.96
N ASN A 665 -8.66 26.11 -6.46
CA ASN A 665 -9.14 25.60 -5.18
C ASN A 665 -8.43 26.27 -3.99
N ASN A 666 -7.13 26.59 -4.15
CA ASN A 666 -6.33 27.33 -3.17
C ASN A 666 -6.63 28.84 -3.14
N GLY A 667 -7.47 29.34 -4.08
CA GLY A 667 -7.78 30.76 -4.23
C GLY A 667 -6.60 31.65 -4.66
N GLY A 668 -5.49 31.06 -5.11
CA GLY A 668 -4.24 31.77 -5.34
C GLY A 668 -3.08 30.88 -5.81
N GLN A 669 -1.90 31.48 -5.97
CA GLN A 669 -0.66 30.72 -6.21
C GLN A 669 -0.29 29.88 -4.96
N PRO A 670 0.42 28.76 -5.13
CA PRO A 670 0.81 27.91 -4.00
C PRO A 670 1.69 28.67 -3.01
N THR A 671 1.47 28.41 -1.72
CA THR A 671 2.15 28.99 -0.55
C THR A 671 2.90 27.93 0.28
N ALA A 672 2.52 26.66 0.17
CA ALA A 672 3.18 25.49 0.75
C ALA A 672 3.73 24.59 -0.37
N TRP A 673 4.76 23.78 -0.07
CA TRP A 673 5.36 22.83 -1.04
C TRP A 673 5.62 23.48 -2.43
N GLN A 674 6.04 24.75 -2.42
CA GLN A 674 6.13 25.58 -3.62
C GLN A 674 7.14 25.00 -4.62
N ASP A 675 8.17 24.33 -4.10
CA ASP A 675 9.12 23.51 -4.84
C ASP A 675 8.50 22.34 -5.58
N VAL A 676 7.69 21.52 -4.92
CA VAL A 676 6.98 20.38 -5.54
C VAL A 676 6.11 20.91 -6.68
N TRP A 677 5.38 21.99 -6.43
CA TRP A 677 4.49 22.63 -7.40
C TRP A 677 5.20 23.27 -8.59
N TRP A 678 6.29 24.01 -8.38
CA TRP A 678 7.11 24.56 -9.47
C TRP A 678 7.81 23.44 -10.25
N SER A 679 8.22 22.36 -9.58
CA SER A 679 8.88 21.21 -10.20
C SER A 679 7.95 20.38 -11.08
N PHE A 680 6.70 20.18 -10.66
CA PHE A 680 5.66 19.59 -11.49
C PHE A 680 5.29 20.53 -12.65
N ARG A 681 5.01 21.81 -12.37
CA ARG A 681 4.70 22.82 -13.40
C ARG A 681 5.80 22.93 -14.46
N ALA A 682 7.06 22.66 -14.11
CA ALA A 682 8.17 22.68 -15.06
C ALA A 682 8.00 21.67 -16.22
N LEU A 683 7.30 20.55 -16.00
CA LEU A 683 7.01 19.52 -17.00
C LEU A 683 5.85 19.88 -17.95
N GLY A 684 5.11 20.96 -17.66
CA GLY A 684 3.88 21.31 -18.35
C GLY A 684 4.10 22.02 -19.70
N SER A 685 3.07 21.96 -20.54
CA SER A 685 3.08 22.51 -21.89
C SER A 685 3.21 24.04 -21.84
N GLY A 686 4.39 24.54 -22.21
CA GLY A 686 4.72 25.97 -22.25
C GLY A 686 4.97 26.63 -20.88
N SER A 687 4.81 25.91 -19.75
CA SER A 687 4.81 26.48 -18.40
C SER A 687 6.16 26.44 -17.67
N GLY A 688 7.18 25.77 -18.24
CA GLY A 688 8.53 25.66 -17.66
C GLY A 688 9.24 26.98 -17.35
N ASP A 689 9.25 27.93 -18.28
CA ASP A 689 9.90 29.23 -18.05
C ASP A 689 9.15 30.08 -17.00
N ALA A 690 7.83 29.87 -16.84
CA ALA A 690 7.03 30.51 -15.81
C ALA A 690 7.27 29.91 -14.42
N ALA A 691 7.45 28.59 -14.31
CA ALA A 691 7.87 27.94 -13.07
C ALA A 691 9.25 28.42 -12.60
N LEU A 692 10.21 28.55 -13.53
CA LEU A 692 11.53 29.11 -13.25
C LEU A 692 11.46 30.59 -12.82
N ALA A 693 10.57 31.38 -13.42
CA ALA A 693 10.36 32.77 -13.01
C ALA A 693 9.80 32.87 -11.59
N ALA A 694 8.83 32.04 -11.21
CA ALA A 694 8.26 32.00 -9.86
C ALA A 694 9.31 31.61 -8.81
N LEU A 695 10.08 30.55 -9.04
CA LEU A 695 11.18 30.12 -8.18
C LEU A 695 12.25 31.22 -8.00
N ARG A 696 12.62 31.94 -9.09
CA ARG A 696 13.57 33.06 -9.02
C ARG A 696 13.00 34.30 -8.34
N ALA A 697 11.68 34.50 -8.32
CA ALA A 697 11.03 35.58 -7.60
C ALA A 697 10.97 35.33 -6.08
N ASN A 698 10.93 34.06 -5.65
CA ASN A 698 10.94 33.67 -4.24
C ASN A 698 12.08 32.67 -3.91
N PRO A 699 13.36 33.10 -3.90
CA PRO A 699 14.48 32.25 -3.49
C PRO A 699 14.51 31.94 -1.97
N GLY A 700 13.60 32.55 -1.20
CA GLY A 700 13.50 32.43 0.25
C GLY A 700 12.49 31.41 0.76
N TYR A 701 11.76 30.72 -0.14
CA TYR A 701 10.70 29.77 0.20
C TYR A 701 11.13 28.66 1.17
N ALA A 702 10.20 28.14 1.98
CA ALA A 702 10.41 26.95 2.79
C ALA A 702 10.24 25.69 1.91
N PRO A 703 11.27 24.84 1.76
CA PRO A 703 11.13 23.59 1.02
C PRO A 703 10.20 22.59 1.72
N GLU A 704 9.68 21.63 0.96
CA GLU A 704 9.11 20.40 1.53
C GLU A 704 10.19 19.58 2.27
N ASP A 705 9.80 18.82 3.29
CA ASP A 705 10.76 18.22 4.25
C ASP A 705 11.62 17.07 3.68
N GLY A 706 11.30 16.54 2.50
CA GLY A 706 12.17 15.69 1.70
C GLY A 706 12.98 16.43 0.61
N GLU A 707 12.63 17.68 0.30
CA GLU A 707 13.24 18.50 -0.76
C GLU A 707 14.34 19.45 -0.25
N THR A 708 15.02 20.15 -1.17
CA THR A 708 15.96 21.24 -0.91
C THR A 708 15.98 22.25 -2.04
N ARG A 709 16.26 23.52 -1.71
CA ARG A 709 16.49 24.60 -2.69
C ARG A 709 17.53 24.25 -3.76
N ALA A 710 18.53 23.42 -3.43
CA ALA A 710 19.53 22.95 -4.39
C ALA A 710 18.93 22.02 -5.45
N HIS A 711 18.19 20.98 -5.06
CA HIS A 711 17.56 20.08 -6.02
C HIS A 711 16.41 20.75 -6.78
N THR A 712 15.51 21.50 -6.12
CA THR A 712 14.44 22.24 -6.82
C THR A 712 15.01 23.20 -7.88
N PHE A 713 16.08 23.95 -7.54
CA PHE A 713 16.72 24.85 -8.49
C PHE A 713 17.38 24.11 -9.63
N HIS A 714 18.06 22.99 -9.38
CA HIS A 714 18.60 22.12 -10.42
C HIS A 714 17.49 21.58 -11.35
N TRP A 715 16.42 21.02 -10.78
CA TRP A 715 15.30 20.45 -11.51
C TRP A 715 14.61 21.50 -12.37
N VAL A 716 14.00 22.52 -11.77
CA VAL A 716 13.21 23.55 -12.47
C VAL A 716 14.05 24.25 -13.52
N ARG A 717 15.32 24.57 -13.23
CA ARG A 717 16.19 25.30 -14.18
C ARG A 717 16.58 24.47 -15.41
N ASN A 718 16.84 23.18 -15.24
CA ASN A 718 17.20 22.28 -16.34
C ASN A 718 15.95 21.81 -17.12
N VAL A 719 14.87 21.42 -16.45
CA VAL A 719 13.61 21.04 -17.12
C VAL A 719 13.04 22.20 -17.94
N ALA A 720 13.03 23.43 -17.40
CA ALA A 720 12.65 24.61 -18.17
C ALA A 720 13.53 24.86 -19.41
N ALA A 721 14.82 24.46 -19.39
CA ALA A 721 15.70 24.55 -20.55
C ALA A 721 15.42 23.43 -21.58
N LEU A 722 15.23 22.19 -21.10
CA LEU A 722 15.00 20.98 -21.89
C LEU A 722 13.63 20.97 -22.59
N GLY A 723 12.61 21.54 -21.95
CA GLY A 723 11.22 21.53 -22.39
C GLY A 723 10.43 20.33 -21.88
N THR A 724 9.34 19.98 -22.56
CA THR A 724 8.44 18.89 -22.16
C THR A 724 9.05 17.53 -22.48
N VAL A 725 8.72 16.50 -21.69
CA VAL A 725 9.08 15.10 -22.00
C VAL A 725 8.43 14.68 -23.33
N ASP A 726 9.17 13.97 -24.18
CA ASP A 726 8.69 13.41 -25.45
C ASP A 726 8.60 11.87 -25.37
N PRO A 727 7.47 11.31 -24.92
CA PRO A 727 7.27 9.85 -24.84
C PRO A 727 7.07 9.19 -26.22
N THR A 728 7.12 9.94 -27.34
CA THR A 728 7.04 9.34 -28.68
C THR A 728 8.31 8.60 -29.07
N ILE A 729 9.44 8.89 -28.43
CA ILE A 729 10.75 8.29 -28.69
C ILE A 729 11.17 7.35 -27.56
N THR A 730 11.66 6.15 -27.91
CA THR A 730 12.26 5.19 -26.98
C THR A 730 13.76 5.01 -27.22
N ALA A 731 14.47 4.32 -26.32
CA ALA A 731 15.89 4.00 -26.45
C ALA A 731 16.21 2.55 -26.07
N ASP A 732 17.36 2.04 -26.52
CA ASP A 732 17.86 0.68 -26.23
C ASP A 732 18.56 0.54 -24.85
N THR A 733 18.17 1.37 -23.88
CA THR A 733 18.62 1.35 -22.48
C THR A 733 17.45 1.76 -21.57
N PRO A 734 17.34 1.28 -20.32
CA PRO A 734 16.35 1.81 -19.38
C PRO A 734 16.70 3.21 -18.85
N LEU A 735 17.97 3.62 -18.86
CA LEU A 735 18.43 4.90 -18.31
C LEU A 735 18.50 6.00 -19.38
N TYR A 736 17.34 6.51 -19.78
CA TYR A 736 17.21 7.58 -20.76
C TYR A 736 16.04 8.52 -20.47
N ALA A 737 16.02 9.65 -21.18
CA ALA A 737 14.84 10.47 -21.39
C ALA A 737 14.99 11.22 -22.73
N VAL A 738 13.87 11.65 -23.31
CA VAL A 738 13.87 12.59 -24.45
C VAL A 738 12.98 13.78 -24.08
N PHE A 739 13.47 14.98 -24.36
CA PHE A 739 12.76 16.23 -24.13
C PHE A 739 12.65 17.02 -25.43
N THR A 740 11.68 17.93 -25.53
CA THR A 740 11.51 18.82 -26.69
C THR A 740 11.14 20.24 -26.25
N LYS A 741 11.83 21.23 -26.81
CA LYS A 741 11.48 22.66 -26.67
C LYS A 741 11.49 23.30 -28.06
N ASN A 742 10.39 23.98 -28.41
CA ASN A 742 10.21 24.66 -29.70
C ASN A 742 10.50 23.76 -30.93
N GLY A 743 10.18 22.46 -30.84
CA GLY A 743 10.43 21.46 -31.89
C GLY A 743 11.85 20.89 -31.93
N ALA A 744 12.78 21.42 -31.13
CA ALA A 744 14.14 20.89 -31.02
C ALA A 744 14.24 19.86 -29.88
N ARG A 745 14.64 18.62 -30.21
CA ARG A 745 14.81 17.53 -29.24
C ARG A 745 16.14 17.57 -28.52
N THR A 746 16.12 17.20 -27.24
CA THR A 746 17.32 16.80 -26.48
C THR A 746 17.16 15.34 -26.05
N TYR A 747 18.13 14.52 -26.44
CA TYR A 747 18.21 13.10 -26.13
C TYR A 747 19.18 12.94 -24.96
N VAL A 748 18.74 12.30 -23.88
CA VAL A 748 19.49 12.12 -22.63
C VAL A 748 19.66 10.63 -22.37
N ALA A 749 20.87 10.20 -21.99
CA ALA A 749 21.08 8.85 -21.48
C ALA A 749 22.18 8.81 -20.40
N THR A 750 22.07 7.84 -19.48
CA THR A 750 23.05 7.61 -18.42
C THR A 750 23.67 6.23 -18.55
N ASN A 751 24.99 6.15 -18.46
CA ASN A 751 25.76 4.94 -18.47
C ASN A 751 26.52 4.82 -17.15
N VAL A 752 26.03 3.97 -16.26
CA VAL A 752 26.68 3.70 -14.97
C VAL A 752 27.77 2.63 -15.07
N THR A 753 28.06 2.08 -16.25
CA THR A 753 29.06 0.99 -16.39
C THR A 753 30.48 1.54 -16.57
N ALA A 754 31.48 0.67 -16.37
CA ALA A 754 32.89 0.99 -16.51
C ALA A 754 33.39 1.16 -17.96
N SER A 755 32.53 0.95 -18.98
CA SER A 755 32.87 1.07 -20.41
C SER A 755 31.91 2.02 -21.12
N PRO A 756 32.33 2.75 -22.18
CA PRO A 756 31.42 3.59 -22.96
C PRO A 756 30.27 2.79 -23.59
N LEU A 757 29.07 3.36 -23.57
CA LEU A 757 27.85 2.78 -24.14
C LEU A 757 27.40 3.62 -25.35
N THR A 758 27.02 2.98 -26.44
CA THR A 758 26.36 3.66 -27.58
C THR A 758 24.87 3.37 -27.53
N VAL A 759 24.09 4.36 -27.09
CA VAL A 759 22.63 4.30 -27.02
C VAL A 759 22.02 4.67 -28.37
N ARG A 760 20.95 3.98 -28.74
CA ARG A 760 20.17 4.18 -29.97
C ARG A 760 18.73 4.53 -29.60
N PHE A 761 18.21 5.58 -30.22
CA PHE A 761 16.84 6.04 -30.05
C PHE A 761 15.96 5.60 -31.23
N SER A 762 14.65 5.49 -31.01
CA SER A 762 13.70 4.91 -31.98
C SER A 762 13.48 5.74 -33.26
N ASP A 763 13.93 7.00 -33.30
CA ASP A 763 14.01 7.83 -34.51
C ASP A 763 15.37 7.75 -35.24
N GLY A 764 16.23 6.82 -34.82
CA GLY A 764 17.56 6.60 -35.40
C GLY A 764 18.66 7.50 -34.84
N ARG A 765 18.37 8.40 -33.89
CA ARG A 765 19.42 9.15 -33.20
C ARG A 765 20.32 8.20 -32.40
N THR A 766 21.60 8.52 -32.32
CA THR A 766 22.59 7.81 -31.50
C THR A 766 23.31 8.75 -30.56
N LEU A 767 23.71 8.23 -29.39
CA LEU A 767 24.44 8.94 -28.35
C LEU A 767 25.49 8.01 -27.72
N THR A 768 26.77 8.35 -27.84
CA THR A 768 27.83 7.69 -27.09
C THR A 768 27.93 8.32 -25.70
N VAL A 769 27.65 7.53 -24.66
CA VAL A 769 27.71 7.93 -23.25
C VAL A 769 28.98 7.35 -22.63
N PRO A 770 29.95 8.17 -22.16
CA PRO A 770 31.16 7.67 -21.51
C PRO A 770 30.86 6.89 -20.22
N ALA A 771 31.84 6.12 -19.74
CA ALA A 771 31.73 5.36 -18.50
C ALA A 771 31.43 6.27 -17.29
N GLY A 772 30.44 5.89 -16.50
CA GLY A 772 29.99 6.62 -15.30
C GLY A 772 29.39 8.01 -15.55
N ARG A 773 28.85 8.28 -16.75
CA ARG A 773 28.32 9.61 -17.12
C ARG A 773 26.83 9.59 -17.45
N THR A 774 26.18 10.73 -17.19
CA THR A 774 25.02 11.17 -17.98
C THR A 774 25.54 12.04 -19.14
N ALA A 775 24.94 11.89 -20.32
CA ALA A 775 25.25 12.70 -21.48
C ALA A 775 23.97 13.13 -22.22
N THR A 776 24.08 14.22 -22.98
CA THR A 776 23.01 14.69 -23.87
C THR A 776 23.52 14.94 -25.29
N THR A 777 22.60 14.91 -26.25
CA THR A 777 22.82 15.45 -27.60
C THR A 777 21.50 15.96 -28.19
N GLY A 778 21.56 16.61 -29.35
CA GLY A 778 20.44 17.36 -29.94
C GLY A 778 20.59 18.85 -29.62
N ALA A 779 19.52 19.49 -29.14
CA ALA A 779 19.50 20.92 -28.81
C ALA A 779 20.53 21.30 -27.73
N PHE A 780 20.80 20.41 -26.76
CA PHE A 780 21.95 20.50 -25.86
C PHE A 780 22.92 19.35 -26.09
N THR A 781 24.22 19.65 -26.09
CA THR A 781 25.29 18.63 -26.00
C THR A 781 26.08 18.89 -24.72
N TRP A 782 26.00 17.96 -23.77
CA TRP A 782 26.52 18.08 -22.41
C TRP A 782 26.94 16.70 -21.88
N SER A 783 27.87 16.65 -20.91
CA SER A 783 28.15 15.42 -20.15
C SER A 783 28.68 15.74 -18.76
N GLY A 784 28.29 14.93 -17.78
CA GLY A 784 28.67 15.06 -16.37
C GLY A 784 28.47 13.77 -15.59
N GLY A 785 28.86 13.78 -14.30
CA GLY A 785 28.84 12.60 -13.42
C GLY A 785 30.20 11.91 -13.34
N GLY A 786 30.27 10.85 -12.56
CA GLY A 786 31.44 9.97 -12.42
C GLY A 786 31.13 8.61 -11.74
N GLY A 787 29.90 8.35 -11.30
CA GLY A 787 29.51 7.11 -10.64
C GLY A 787 29.54 5.88 -11.56
N VAL A 788 30.47 4.95 -11.29
CA VAL A 788 30.63 3.67 -11.99
C VAL A 788 30.18 2.51 -11.09
N ALA A 789 29.04 1.93 -11.41
CA ALA A 789 28.66 0.60 -10.95
C ALA A 789 29.61 -0.45 -11.54
N ASN A 790 30.09 -1.34 -10.67
CA ASN A 790 30.97 -2.45 -11.02
C ASN A 790 30.32 -3.78 -10.62
N PRO A 791 29.29 -4.25 -11.36
CA PRO A 791 28.59 -5.48 -11.05
C PRO A 791 29.55 -6.69 -11.20
N PRO A 792 29.59 -7.63 -10.23
CA PRO A 792 30.38 -8.86 -10.37
C PRO A 792 29.97 -9.65 -11.61
N THR A 793 30.94 -10.13 -12.37
CA THR A 793 30.71 -10.94 -13.59
C THR A 793 30.37 -12.39 -13.26
N GLY A 794 29.17 -12.63 -12.75
CA GLY A 794 28.60 -13.95 -12.53
C GLY A 794 27.15 -13.89 -12.03
N GLU A 795 26.30 -14.82 -12.46
CA GLU A 795 24.93 -14.91 -11.94
C GLU A 795 24.95 -15.31 -10.45
N PRO A 796 24.17 -14.62 -9.58
CA PRO A 796 24.06 -14.99 -8.18
C PRO A 796 23.14 -16.22 -8.03
N SER A 797 23.72 -17.40 -7.84
CA SER A 797 22.99 -18.60 -7.42
C SER A 797 22.36 -18.39 -6.04
N ASN A 798 21.12 -18.87 -5.85
CA ASN A 798 20.38 -18.76 -4.58
C ASN A 798 21.21 -19.20 -3.34
N PRO A 799 21.22 -18.42 -2.24
CA PRO A 799 21.78 -18.85 -0.97
C PRO A 799 20.92 -19.96 -0.31
N PRO A 800 21.50 -20.78 0.58
CA PRO A 800 20.86 -22.00 1.07
C PRO A 800 19.75 -21.74 2.11
N THR A 801 18.80 -22.67 2.18
CA THR A 801 17.73 -22.69 3.18
C THR A 801 18.18 -23.27 4.51
N SER A 802 17.78 -22.65 5.63
CA SER A 802 17.92 -23.19 6.98
C SER A 802 16.71 -22.82 7.85
N ASN A 803 16.01 -23.82 8.39
CA ASN A 803 14.85 -23.61 9.26
C ASN A 803 15.27 -23.21 10.69
N PRO A 804 14.60 -22.23 11.32
CA PRO A 804 14.61 -22.05 12.77
C PRO A 804 13.74 -23.14 13.47
N PRO A 805 14.10 -23.60 14.67
CA PRO A 805 13.26 -24.47 15.49
C PRO A 805 12.17 -23.69 16.26
N THR A 806 11.08 -24.35 16.63
CA THR A 806 9.96 -23.78 17.39
C THR A 806 9.98 -24.17 18.87
N SER A 807 9.60 -23.26 19.78
CA SER A 807 9.42 -23.55 21.21
C SER A 807 8.47 -22.57 21.92
N ASN A 808 7.41 -23.06 22.53
CA ASN A 808 6.51 -22.29 23.42
C ASN A 808 6.93 -22.40 24.90
N PRO A 809 6.76 -21.33 25.69
CA PRO A 809 6.43 -21.43 27.12
C PRO A 809 5.04 -20.84 27.47
N PRO A 810 4.46 -21.13 28.66
CA PRO A 810 3.03 -20.92 28.95
C PRO A 810 2.68 -19.71 29.85
N THR A 811 1.39 -19.58 30.15
CA THR A 811 0.74 -18.48 30.90
C THR A 811 0.58 -18.72 32.40
N SER A 812 0.50 -17.65 33.20
CA SER A 812 -0.47 -17.44 34.29
C SER A 812 -0.31 -16.04 34.91
N ASN A 813 -1.37 -15.46 35.49
CA ASN A 813 -1.31 -14.17 36.18
C ASN A 813 -2.36 -14.13 37.33
N PRO A 814 -2.02 -13.64 38.55
CA PRO A 814 -2.98 -13.46 39.66
C PRO A 814 -3.80 -12.15 39.51
N PRO A 815 -4.87 -11.94 40.32
CA PRO A 815 -5.90 -10.93 40.02
C PRO A 815 -5.52 -9.49 40.37
N VAL A 816 -6.04 -8.55 39.57
CA VAL A 816 -5.89 -7.09 39.76
C VAL A 816 -7.26 -6.49 40.11
N VAL A 817 -7.29 -5.60 41.10
CA VAL A 817 -8.47 -4.79 41.43
C VAL A 817 -8.63 -3.69 40.36
N SER A 818 -9.83 -3.60 39.76
CA SER A 818 -10.05 -2.85 38.51
C SER A 818 -9.48 -1.43 38.52
N ASN A 819 -8.57 -1.15 37.58
CA ASN A 819 -8.06 0.20 37.31
C ASN A 819 -8.84 0.94 36.20
N LYS A 820 -10.04 0.46 35.85
CA LYS A 820 -10.87 1.00 34.78
C LYS A 820 -11.99 1.90 35.33
N LEU A 821 -12.03 3.14 34.87
CA LEU A 821 -13.09 4.13 35.12
C LEU A 821 -13.99 4.27 33.88
N PHE A 822 -15.25 4.63 34.09
CA PHE A 822 -16.27 4.91 33.09
C PHE A 822 -16.56 6.41 33.04
N VAL A 823 -16.76 6.95 31.83
CA VAL A 823 -17.13 8.35 31.62
C VAL A 823 -18.66 8.51 31.77
N ARG A 824 -19.08 9.47 32.58
CA ARG A 824 -20.47 9.71 32.98
C ARG A 824 -20.91 11.12 32.60
N SER A 825 -22.20 11.34 32.40
CA SER A 825 -22.80 12.68 32.37
C SER A 825 -22.58 13.44 33.68
N GLY A 826 -22.76 14.76 33.64
CA GLY A 826 -22.49 15.64 34.80
C GLY A 826 -21.00 15.89 35.08
N GLY A 827 -20.08 15.46 34.19
CA GLY A 827 -18.64 15.71 34.33
C GLY A 827 -17.95 14.77 35.34
N ALA A 828 -18.44 13.53 35.48
CA ALA A 828 -17.87 12.55 36.40
C ALA A 828 -17.13 11.41 35.68
N LEU A 829 -16.06 10.93 36.30
CA LEU A 829 -15.54 9.57 36.10
C LEU A 829 -16.08 8.69 37.24
N SER A 830 -16.31 7.40 36.98
CA SER A 830 -16.84 6.48 37.99
C SER A 830 -16.19 5.10 37.88
N THR A 831 -16.07 4.38 39.00
CA THR A 831 -15.71 2.94 39.00
C THR A 831 -16.83 2.04 38.48
N SER A 832 -18.05 2.57 38.30
CA SER A 832 -19.23 1.84 37.83
C SER A 832 -19.76 2.40 36.51
N ALA A 833 -20.13 1.47 35.61
CA ALA A 833 -20.87 1.77 34.38
C ALA A 833 -22.18 2.54 34.66
N GLY A 834 -22.71 3.21 33.64
CA GLY A 834 -24.00 3.88 33.74
C GLY A 834 -25.19 2.96 33.46
N GLY A 835 -26.39 3.52 33.53
CA GLY A 835 -27.66 2.80 33.44
C GLY A 835 -28.37 2.88 32.08
N ALA A 836 -27.94 3.77 31.19
CA ALA A 836 -28.43 3.94 29.83
C ALA A 836 -27.47 4.89 29.08
N ALA A 837 -27.18 4.62 27.80
CA ALA A 837 -26.30 5.47 27.01
C ALA A 837 -26.86 6.88 26.78
N ALA A 838 -26.01 7.89 26.97
CA ALA A 838 -26.26 9.30 26.68
C ALA A 838 -25.08 9.88 25.89
N THR A 839 -25.15 11.16 25.50
CA THR A 839 -24.05 11.87 24.82
C THR A 839 -23.69 13.19 25.50
N VAL A 840 -22.41 13.55 25.43
CA VAL A 840 -21.89 14.88 25.78
C VAL A 840 -21.36 15.53 24.51
N THR A 841 -21.89 16.70 24.15
CA THR A 841 -21.44 17.46 22.98
C THR A 841 -20.15 18.22 23.29
N LEU A 842 -19.16 18.11 22.41
CA LEU A 842 -17.96 18.96 22.38
C LEU A 842 -18.21 20.12 21.40
N PRO A 843 -17.99 21.38 21.79
CA PRO A 843 -18.08 22.52 20.87
C PRO A 843 -17.10 22.41 19.70
N ALA A 844 -17.44 23.02 18.56
CA ALA A 844 -16.55 23.13 17.40
C ALA A 844 -15.22 23.83 17.75
N ALA A 845 -14.12 23.41 17.13
CA ALA A 845 -12.80 24.01 17.35
C ALA A 845 -12.70 25.44 16.77
N ASN A 846 -13.27 25.66 15.58
CA ASN A 846 -13.26 26.94 14.85
C ASN A 846 -11.85 27.56 14.72
N GLY A 847 -10.85 26.69 14.56
CA GLY A 847 -9.43 27.01 14.55
C GLY A 847 -8.61 25.74 14.79
N ASN A 848 -7.31 25.91 15.05
CA ASN A 848 -6.43 24.82 15.48
C ASN A 848 -6.03 25.03 16.95
N TRP A 849 -6.40 24.07 17.78
CA TRP A 849 -6.18 24.00 19.23
C TRP A 849 -5.44 22.70 19.62
N ASP A 850 -4.65 22.15 18.70
CA ASP A 850 -3.88 20.93 18.92
C ASP A 850 -2.90 21.08 20.10
N GLY A 851 -3.06 20.18 21.07
CA GLY A 851 -2.33 20.14 22.35
C GLY A 851 -2.87 21.08 23.44
N THR A 852 -3.81 21.98 23.11
CA THR A 852 -4.25 23.08 23.99
C THR A 852 -5.77 23.08 24.16
N PRO A 853 -6.32 22.60 25.29
CA PRO A 853 -7.76 22.46 25.44
C PRO A 853 -8.57 23.74 25.24
N HIS A 854 -9.50 23.67 24.29
CA HIS A 854 -10.42 24.74 23.95
C HIS A 854 -11.85 24.31 24.26
N ASN A 855 -12.52 25.03 25.17
CA ASN A 855 -13.87 24.69 25.69
C ASN A 855 -14.07 23.20 26.09
N PRO A 856 -13.14 22.55 26.83
CA PRO A 856 -13.15 21.11 27.01
C PRO A 856 -14.29 20.61 27.90
N ALA A 857 -14.97 19.54 27.47
CA ALA A 857 -15.77 18.71 28.36
C ALA A 857 -14.85 18.04 29.38
N THR A 858 -15.11 18.26 30.66
CA THR A 858 -14.23 17.86 31.76
C THR A 858 -14.92 16.80 32.61
N PHE A 859 -14.21 15.70 32.89
CA PHE A 859 -14.69 14.57 33.70
C PHE A 859 -13.68 14.26 34.80
N ALA A 860 -14.14 14.15 36.06
CA ALA A 860 -13.22 13.93 37.19
C ALA A 860 -13.71 12.87 38.20
N LEU A 861 -12.76 12.28 38.93
CA LEU A 861 -12.99 11.47 40.12
C LEU A 861 -11.85 11.72 41.13
N CYS A 862 -12.21 11.89 42.41
CA CYS A 862 -11.30 12.22 43.51
C CYS A 862 -11.41 11.21 44.67
N GLY A 863 -10.47 11.27 45.61
CA GLY A 863 -10.39 10.33 46.74
C GLY A 863 -9.66 9.03 46.42
N LEU A 864 -9.03 8.94 45.24
CA LEU A 864 -8.42 7.71 44.73
C LEU A 864 -7.15 7.35 45.50
N ARG A 865 -6.95 6.05 45.72
CA ARG A 865 -5.80 5.48 46.43
C ARG A 865 -5.22 4.32 45.64
N GLY A 866 -3.90 4.21 45.61
CA GLY A 866 -3.20 3.12 44.93
C GLY A 866 -1.76 3.45 44.52
N PRO A 867 -0.85 2.46 44.52
CA PRO A 867 0.49 2.61 43.94
C PRO A 867 0.42 2.71 42.41
N VAL A 868 1.42 3.32 41.80
CA VAL A 868 1.61 3.28 40.34
C VAL A 868 1.90 1.83 39.93
N SER A 869 1.09 1.30 39.01
CA SER A 869 1.11 -0.11 38.61
C SER A 869 0.89 -0.34 37.11
N GLY A 870 0.97 0.70 36.28
CA GLY A 870 0.76 0.60 34.84
C GLY A 870 0.92 1.95 34.12
N ALA A 871 0.34 2.04 32.93
CA ALA A 871 0.28 3.26 32.13
C ALA A 871 -1.18 3.70 31.91
N THR A 872 -1.35 4.97 31.55
CA THR A 872 -2.64 5.55 31.16
C THR A 872 -3.12 4.97 29.83
N ALA A 873 -4.40 4.60 29.78
CA ALA A 873 -5.08 4.22 28.54
C ALA A 873 -6.54 4.70 28.57
N PHE A 874 -7.18 4.82 27.41
CA PHE A 874 -8.60 5.16 27.31
C PHE A 874 -9.22 4.57 26.05
N SER A 875 -10.53 4.40 26.07
CA SER A 875 -11.34 4.08 24.91
C SER A 875 -12.58 4.96 24.97
N LEU A 876 -12.61 5.99 24.14
CA LEU A 876 -13.64 7.02 24.09
C LEU A 876 -14.44 6.83 22.82
N GLN A 877 -15.76 6.77 22.97
CA GLN A 877 -16.68 6.52 21.88
C GLN A 877 -17.15 7.88 21.37
N VAL A 878 -16.62 8.28 20.23
CA VAL A 878 -16.75 9.64 19.68
C VAL A 878 -17.50 9.63 18.36
N ASP A 879 -18.25 10.67 18.02
CA ASP A 879 -19.12 10.71 16.83
C ASP A 879 -19.18 12.14 16.28
N ALA A 880 -18.78 12.34 15.02
CA ALA A 880 -18.82 13.62 14.32
C ALA A 880 -20.06 13.78 13.42
N ALA A 881 -20.96 12.80 13.42
CA ALA A 881 -22.09 12.70 12.50
C ALA A 881 -21.64 12.88 11.03
N GLY A 882 -22.25 13.80 10.29
CA GLY A 882 -21.88 14.09 8.89
C GLY A 882 -20.76 15.13 8.71
N ALA A 883 -19.96 15.44 9.74
CA ALA A 883 -19.02 16.56 9.69
C ALA A 883 -17.61 16.14 9.27
N VAL A 884 -17.20 16.54 8.07
CA VAL A 884 -15.84 16.32 7.54
C VAL A 884 -14.79 17.08 8.36
N GLY A 885 -13.62 16.48 8.58
CA GLY A 885 -12.42 17.19 9.06
C GLY A 885 -12.46 17.64 10.53
N GLN A 886 -13.21 16.95 11.39
CA GLN A 886 -13.14 17.19 12.84
C GLN A 886 -12.02 16.33 13.46
N GLY A 887 -11.45 16.79 14.57
CA GLY A 887 -10.39 16.06 15.27
C GLY A 887 -10.51 16.23 16.78
N ILE A 888 -10.76 15.13 17.49
CA ILE A 888 -11.05 15.14 18.93
C ILE A 888 -9.79 14.79 19.71
N GLN A 889 -9.49 15.55 20.76
CA GLN A 889 -8.28 15.40 21.55
C GLN A 889 -8.58 15.21 23.04
N ALA A 890 -7.75 14.40 23.69
CA ALA A 890 -7.85 14.04 25.09
C ALA A 890 -6.61 14.46 25.89
N ARG A 891 -6.84 14.92 27.11
CA ARG A 891 -5.82 15.16 28.13
C ARG A 891 -6.22 14.49 29.42
N VAL A 892 -5.32 13.72 30.02
CA VAL A 892 -5.50 13.09 31.33
C VAL A 892 -4.54 13.72 32.32
N SER A 893 -5.05 14.14 33.48
CA SER A 893 -4.29 14.87 34.50
C SER A 893 -4.45 14.21 35.87
N TYR A 894 -3.36 14.16 36.64
CA TYR A 894 -3.24 13.43 37.90
C TYR A 894 -2.75 14.33 39.03
N ASP A 895 -3.59 14.53 40.05
CA ASP A 895 -3.25 15.17 41.32
C ASP A 895 -3.16 14.08 42.38
N ALA A 896 -1.93 13.66 42.72
CA ALA A 896 -1.70 12.45 43.51
C ALA A 896 -2.19 12.54 44.97
N SER A 897 -2.37 13.76 45.51
CA SER A 897 -2.69 14.01 46.92
C SER A 897 -4.04 14.69 47.16
N GLY A 898 -4.74 15.12 46.10
CA GLY A 898 -6.00 15.87 46.23
C GLY A 898 -5.76 17.35 46.57
N SER A 899 -4.61 17.86 46.15
CA SER A 899 -4.12 19.22 46.38
C SER A 899 -4.78 20.30 45.51
N GLY A 900 -5.53 19.91 44.47
CA GLY A 900 -5.96 20.78 43.38
C GLY A 900 -4.87 21.05 42.32
N THR A 901 -3.66 20.50 42.48
CA THR A 901 -2.53 20.68 41.58
C THR A 901 -2.16 19.37 40.89
N PHE A 902 -2.16 19.36 39.55
CA PHE A 902 -1.81 18.17 38.78
C PHE A 902 -0.29 17.99 38.70
N GLY A 903 0.22 16.94 39.36
CA GLY A 903 1.64 16.57 39.38
C GLY A 903 2.11 15.76 38.15
N ARG A 904 1.16 15.25 37.36
CA ARG A 904 1.37 14.66 36.04
C ARG A 904 0.22 15.06 35.11
N THR A 905 0.54 15.47 33.89
CA THR A 905 -0.43 15.74 32.83
C THR A 905 0.04 15.10 31.53
N GLU A 906 -0.88 14.48 30.80
CA GLU A 906 -0.64 13.71 29.57
C GLU A 906 -1.65 14.15 28.51
N THR A 907 -1.18 14.87 27.49
CA THR A 907 -1.97 15.25 26.32
C THR A 907 -1.64 14.32 25.17
N TYR A 908 -2.67 13.72 24.57
CA TYR A 908 -2.55 12.79 23.45
C TYR A 908 -2.69 13.54 22.12
N ASN A 909 -2.25 12.95 21.01
CA ASN A 909 -2.56 13.49 19.69
C ASN A 909 -4.09 13.46 19.48
N TYR A 910 -4.61 14.36 18.67
CA TYR A 910 -6.02 14.30 18.28
C TYR A 910 -6.28 13.06 17.41
N PHE A 911 -7.51 12.58 17.46
CA PHE A 911 -8.04 11.54 16.58
C PHE A 911 -8.94 12.22 15.55
N ALA A 912 -8.56 12.14 14.27
CA ALA A 912 -9.40 12.56 13.17
C ALA A 912 -10.60 11.61 13.07
N THR A 913 -11.80 12.17 12.97
CA THR A 913 -13.07 11.42 12.87
C THR A 913 -13.50 11.31 11.42
N ASP A 914 -14.07 10.17 11.03
CA ASP A 914 -14.79 10.07 9.75
C ASP A 914 -16.11 10.91 9.75
N PRO A 915 -16.69 11.23 8.58
CA PRO A 915 -17.96 11.94 8.45
C PRO A 915 -19.17 10.99 8.35
N VAL A 916 -19.13 9.83 9.01
CA VAL A 916 -20.21 8.84 9.01
C VAL A 916 -20.99 8.91 10.33
N VAL A 917 -22.32 8.84 10.25
CA VAL A 917 -23.17 8.85 11.44
C VAL A 917 -23.03 7.55 12.23
N GLY A 918 -22.26 7.62 13.32
CA GLY A 918 -22.09 6.54 14.27
C GLY A 918 -20.78 6.71 15.06
N THR A 919 -20.73 6.15 16.27
CA THR A 919 -19.51 6.28 17.07
C THR A 919 -18.31 5.55 16.46
N GLU A 920 -17.14 6.17 16.52
CA GLU A 920 -15.80 5.63 16.35
C GLU A 920 -15.16 5.30 17.73
N VAL A 921 -13.86 5.00 17.77
CA VAL A 921 -13.14 4.67 19.01
C VAL A 921 -11.80 5.40 19.11
N TYR A 922 -11.81 6.57 19.73
CA TYR A 922 -10.58 7.29 20.09
C TYR A 922 -9.90 6.60 21.28
N THR A 923 -8.62 6.25 21.14
CA THR A 923 -7.81 5.63 22.21
C THR A 923 -6.45 6.32 22.36
N GLN A 924 -5.71 5.98 23.42
CA GLN A 924 -4.33 6.45 23.61
C GLN A 924 -3.37 6.02 22.49
N ALA A 925 -3.78 5.10 21.60
CA ALA A 925 -2.98 4.66 20.45
C ALA A 925 -2.74 5.77 19.41
N ALA A 926 -3.51 6.87 19.44
CA ALA A 926 -3.17 8.09 18.69
C ALA A 926 -1.78 8.66 19.05
N GLY A 927 -1.23 8.29 20.21
CA GLY A 927 0.11 8.67 20.66
C GLY A 927 0.08 9.79 21.69
N LEU A 928 1.13 9.86 22.52
CA LEU A 928 1.31 10.87 23.55
C LEU A 928 1.98 12.11 22.95
N ARG A 929 1.22 13.17 22.68
CA ARG A 929 1.70 14.43 22.10
C ARG A 929 2.65 15.17 23.03
N ALA A 930 2.30 15.23 24.31
CA ALA A 930 3.07 15.92 25.34
C ALA A 930 2.78 15.34 26.72
N SER A 931 3.76 15.36 27.62
CA SER A 931 3.50 15.14 29.04
C SER A 931 4.41 15.97 29.93
N THR A 932 3.90 16.34 31.10
CA THR A 932 4.62 17.13 32.11
C THR A 932 4.54 16.45 33.47
N GLY A 933 5.60 16.57 34.28
CA GLY A 933 5.67 15.94 35.60
C GLY A 933 5.74 14.41 35.55
N THR A 934 5.55 13.76 36.70
CA THR A 934 5.77 12.32 36.90
C THR A 934 4.62 11.67 37.67
N LEU A 935 4.27 10.44 37.32
CA LEU A 935 3.27 9.66 38.06
C LEU A 935 3.78 9.37 39.48
N ALA A 936 2.90 9.57 40.46
CA ALA A 936 3.16 9.32 41.88
C ALA A 936 2.00 8.55 42.51
N THR A 937 2.27 7.83 43.60
CA THR A 937 1.27 7.06 44.36
C THR A 937 0.08 7.93 44.76
N MET A 938 -1.13 7.46 44.43
CA MET A 938 -2.39 8.11 44.79
C MET A 938 -2.67 7.93 46.28
N THR A 939 -2.88 9.04 47.01
CA THR A 939 -3.03 9.10 48.48
C THR A 939 -4.34 9.74 48.94
N GLY A 940 -5.38 9.67 48.10
CA GLY A 940 -6.63 10.44 48.19
C GLY A 940 -6.86 11.35 46.98
N GLY A 941 -6.07 11.16 45.92
CA GLY A 941 -5.94 12.07 44.79
C GLY A 941 -7.08 12.08 43.78
N CYS A 942 -6.91 12.90 42.75
CA CYS A 942 -7.86 13.14 41.67
C CYS A 942 -7.29 12.76 40.30
N VAL A 943 -8.15 12.17 39.47
CA VAL A 943 -7.94 11.97 38.03
C VAL A 943 -8.93 12.87 37.29
N ARG A 944 -8.44 13.60 36.28
CA ARG A 944 -9.26 14.44 35.40
C ARG A 944 -9.00 14.10 33.93
N LEU A 945 -10.06 13.82 33.19
CA LEU A 945 -10.09 13.74 31.73
C LEU A 945 -10.65 15.06 31.17
N GLU A 946 -10.03 15.60 30.14
CA GLU A 946 -10.49 16.78 29.40
C GLU A 946 -10.56 16.43 27.91
N LEU A 947 -11.71 16.66 27.27
CA LEU A 947 -11.98 16.35 25.86
C LEU A 947 -12.41 17.59 25.08
N TRP A 948 -11.82 17.85 23.92
CA TRP A 948 -12.17 18.99 23.05
C TRP A 948 -12.00 18.63 21.57
N ASN A 949 -12.62 19.39 20.68
CA ASN A 949 -12.22 19.40 19.27
C ASN A 949 -10.96 20.27 19.14
N ALA A 950 -9.87 19.66 18.71
CA ALA A 950 -8.60 20.32 18.40
C ALA A 950 -8.64 20.97 17.00
N ILE A 951 -9.34 20.36 16.04
CA ILE A 951 -9.59 20.90 14.71
C ILE A 951 -11.05 20.67 14.31
N GLY A 952 -11.52 21.42 13.31
CA GLY A 952 -12.87 21.31 12.75
C GLY A 952 -13.82 22.44 13.13
N ASN A 953 -14.87 22.60 12.34
CA ASN A 953 -15.86 23.69 12.39
C ASN A 953 -17.26 23.25 12.88
N ALA A 954 -17.44 21.99 13.29
CA ALA A 954 -18.70 21.42 13.74
C ALA A 954 -18.59 20.86 15.17
N PRO A 955 -19.69 20.80 15.95
CA PRO A 955 -19.69 20.09 17.20
C PRO A 955 -19.59 18.58 16.97
N THR A 956 -18.94 17.87 17.88
CA THR A 956 -18.86 16.40 17.91
C THR A 956 -19.49 15.91 19.22
N THR A 957 -19.70 14.60 19.38
CA THR A 957 -20.26 14.03 20.62
C THR A 957 -19.42 12.89 21.17
N VAL A 958 -19.50 12.69 22.48
CA VAL A 958 -18.89 11.57 23.21
C VAL A 958 -19.99 10.80 23.91
N ARG A 959 -20.12 9.50 23.64
CA ARG A 959 -21.10 8.61 24.27
C ARG A 959 -20.68 8.31 25.71
N VAL A 960 -21.55 8.58 26.67
CA VAL A 960 -21.35 8.39 28.13
C VAL A 960 -22.46 7.50 28.71
N ASP A 961 -22.34 7.12 29.99
CA ASP A 961 -23.37 6.38 30.76
C ASP A 961 -23.82 5.01 30.21
N ALA A 962 -23.25 4.51 29.11
CA ALA A 962 -23.62 3.23 28.52
C ALA A 962 -23.41 2.05 29.50
N THR A 963 -24.40 1.16 29.56
CA THR A 963 -24.35 -0.13 30.25
C THR A 963 -23.37 -1.09 29.55
N ALA A 964 -23.01 -2.19 30.22
CA ALA A 964 -22.22 -3.25 29.58
C ALA A 964 -23.00 -3.95 28.43
N SER A 965 -24.32 -4.04 28.55
CA SER A 965 -25.23 -4.65 27.56
C SER A 965 -25.42 -3.82 26.28
N GLU A 966 -25.31 -2.49 26.37
CA GLU A 966 -25.32 -1.61 25.19
C GLU A 966 -23.99 -1.61 24.42
N GLY A 967 -22.95 -2.24 24.99
CA GLY A 967 -21.58 -2.16 24.50
C GLY A 967 -21.03 -0.73 24.48
N ARG A 968 -19.92 -0.54 23.77
CA ARG A 968 -19.35 0.77 23.40
C ARG A 968 -19.39 1.79 24.55
N GLN A 969 -18.58 1.52 25.58
CA GLN A 969 -18.52 2.31 26.82
C GLN A 969 -17.28 3.21 26.83
N SER A 970 -17.46 4.53 26.89
CA SER A 970 -16.35 5.47 27.07
C SER A 970 -15.69 5.29 28.44
N THR A 971 -14.39 4.98 28.45
CA THR A 971 -13.66 4.53 29.64
C THR A 971 -12.22 5.02 29.68
N VAL A 972 -11.68 5.21 30.88
CA VAL A 972 -10.28 5.59 31.15
C VAL A 972 -9.67 4.56 32.10
N THR A 973 -8.61 3.90 31.66
CA THR A 973 -7.79 2.98 32.47
C THR A 973 -6.66 3.78 33.09
N VAL A 974 -6.63 3.85 34.43
CA VAL A 974 -5.65 4.66 35.16
C VAL A 974 -4.40 3.86 35.53
N PRO A 975 -3.22 4.50 35.63
CA PRO A 975 -1.95 3.82 35.93
C PRO A 975 -1.79 3.36 37.40
N PHE A 976 -2.88 3.15 38.15
CA PHE A 976 -2.87 2.75 39.55
C PHE A 976 -3.84 1.59 39.79
N THR A 977 -3.48 0.67 40.69
CA THR A 977 -4.42 -0.34 41.20
C THR A 977 -5.36 0.34 42.20
N LEU A 978 -6.66 0.40 41.90
CA LEU A 978 -7.64 1.08 42.76
C LEU A 978 -8.00 0.19 43.96
N SER A 979 -7.96 0.79 45.17
CA SER A 979 -8.27 0.13 46.45
C SER A 979 -9.28 0.92 47.27
#